data_AF-A0A8B7NH72-F1
#
_entry.id   AF-A0A8B7NH72-F1
#
_cell.length_a   1.000
_cell.length_b   1.000
_cell.length_c   1.000
_cell.angle_alpha   90.00
_cell.angle_beta   90.00
_cell.angle_gamma   90.00
#
_symmetry.space_group_name_H-M   'P 1'
#
loop_
_entity.id
_entity.type
_entity.pdbx_description
1 polymer ?
#
loop_
_entity_poly.entity_id
_entity_poly.type
_entity_poly.pdbx_seq_one_letter_code
_entity_poly.pdbx_strand_id
1 'polypeptide(L)'
;MLDIINLANGAEVVQQMCLVRCLCSPICPGISGSVTHSAGGAVSTCSYSVGDDGFTALVMLQPGVNHIVAQYGTHMATRQIVFSPIQIERFVRLIYVTSFDEDKFQGPKDMDRSANAAVRRIQTGVLALQTFLAESLQEEGLGRKTFKLELTPKGLPKVHVLQLPLPMHEVQRQREERLWEVVAMQVLSTPHLADPNCKYLAFLGATRYANPSGSQVSSEATVVSLTKGHVSLGGGGLALVGTGALYSWPEQPSQLLAAFADNTPVDSSLLMDFSGGRGTWGACFGTHLGSVLHELGHTFDLGHTKHGIMARGFEDLHIFFTAPLLHCSFAKHNARGNVRASLSSSSLLKEPVTFRTDFVARQQQPSNINMTVAPLDTENLSSDTSSSDPLDPDSSTECSSGQHLPSLAFKCNLQGGVDQKCSTPPICVSSSDASTPDDGRRWCNSPLTPTHTTAATITTDASPDSGVGNSRPTNDNAAFSNKLTSSFSNLTTSLYDLDSSGAKMEADGSPAKIMTASFTNLSCDGGGVLPGTRPPQALSSMPDLSEGYGGKRNAGRWSSPGWRGHRACSVSCRAFWARANAVMLDSHKWLNDFKDGPKPQLKGSVIMAGPGIRLVELRDLNTLTFHHWEWLGRKPPPVLHVPWASVPKWPHDKQVHLLALDAEGNLLKDCLMNKPL
;
A
#
# COMPACT_ATOMS: atom_id res chain seq x y z
N MET A 1 -14.50 3.84 -35.90
CA MET A 1 -13.48 4.66 -35.24
C MET A 1 -12.88 3.88 -34.08
N LEU A 2 -11.57 4.02 -33.87
CA LEU A 2 -10.83 3.52 -32.72
C LEU A 2 -9.80 4.60 -32.35
N ASP A 3 -9.59 4.89 -31.06
CA ASP A 3 -8.46 5.70 -30.61
C ASP A 3 -7.97 5.33 -29.19
N ILE A 4 -6.70 5.63 -28.90
CA ILE A 4 -6.05 5.41 -27.59
C ILE A 4 -6.05 6.71 -26.79
N ILE A 5 -6.94 6.81 -25.78
CA ILE A 5 -7.33 8.11 -25.20
C ILE A 5 -6.45 8.60 -24.03
N ASN A 6 -5.76 7.72 -23.31
CA ASN A 6 -4.96 8.09 -22.14
C ASN A 6 -3.45 8.26 -22.44
N LEU A 7 -3.02 7.96 -23.66
CA LEU A 7 -1.61 8.02 -24.07
C LEU A 7 -1.47 8.91 -25.31
N ALA A 8 -0.62 9.93 -25.23
CA ALA A 8 -0.19 10.70 -26.39
C ALA A 8 0.89 9.94 -27.17
N ASN A 9 1.11 10.30 -28.44
CA ASN A 9 2.26 9.78 -29.19
C ASN A 9 3.55 10.45 -28.70
N GLY A 10 4.57 9.66 -28.39
CA GLY A 10 5.79 10.13 -27.73
C GLY A 10 5.63 10.33 -26.22
N ALA A 11 4.56 9.82 -25.60
CA ALA A 11 4.37 9.96 -24.15
C ALA A 11 5.45 9.20 -23.35
N GLU A 12 6.01 9.90 -22.36
CA GLU A 12 6.89 9.29 -21.37
C GLU A 12 6.08 8.60 -20.26
N VAL A 13 6.56 7.43 -19.85
CA VAL A 13 5.93 6.54 -18.87
C VAL A 13 7.01 6.04 -17.90
N VAL A 14 6.68 5.97 -16.61
CA VAL A 14 7.64 5.64 -15.53
C VAL A 14 7.36 4.28 -14.88
N GLN A 15 6.14 3.76 -15.05
CA GLN A 15 5.73 2.43 -14.62
C GLN A 15 5.98 1.40 -15.73
N GLN A 16 6.39 0.18 -15.36
CA GLN A 16 6.66 -0.89 -16.33
C GLN A 16 5.36 -1.44 -16.96
N MET A 17 4.28 -1.53 -16.19
CA MET A 17 2.98 -1.96 -16.71
C MET A 17 2.17 -0.72 -17.14
N CYS A 18 1.88 -0.63 -18.43
CA CYS A 18 1.16 0.49 -19.03
C CYS A 18 -0.31 0.15 -19.23
N LEU A 19 -1.20 1.04 -18.77
CA LEU A 19 -2.63 0.98 -19.09
C LEU A 19 -2.88 1.63 -20.45
N VAL A 20 -3.63 0.93 -21.31
CA VAL A 20 -4.08 1.46 -22.61
C VAL A 20 -5.61 1.47 -22.61
N ARG A 21 -6.21 2.66 -22.65
CA ARG A 21 -7.67 2.86 -22.78
C ARG A 21 -8.01 3.07 -24.26
N CYS A 22 -8.81 2.18 -24.84
CA CYS A 22 -9.18 2.19 -26.25
C CYS A 22 -10.67 2.54 -26.42
N LEU A 23 -10.96 3.73 -26.96
CA LEU A 23 -12.32 4.18 -27.29
C LEU A 23 -12.74 3.64 -28.65
N CYS A 24 -13.89 2.98 -28.73
CA CYS A 24 -14.41 2.35 -29.94
C CYS A 24 -15.78 2.94 -30.32
N SER A 25 -16.01 3.26 -31.60
CA SER A 25 -17.33 3.73 -32.05
C SER A 25 -17.54 3.53 -33.57
N PRO A 26 -18.65 2.92 -34.02
CA PRO A 26 -19.66 2.22 -33.22
C PRO A 26 -19.11 0.92 -32.61
N ILE A 27 -19.76 0.41 -31.56
CA ILE A 27 -19.52 -0.94 -31.05
C ILE A 27 -20.28 -1.96 -31.92
N CYS A 28 -19.55 -2.98 -32.37
CA CYS A 28 -20.07 -4.16 -33.04
C CYS A 28 -20.02 -5.34 -32.06
N PRO A 29 -21.16 -5.88 -31.59
CA PRO A 29 -21.19 -7.01 -30.66
C PRO A 29 -20.42 -8.23 -31.19
N GLY A 30 -19.69 -8.90 -30.30
CA GLY A 30 -18.92 -10.11 -30.63
C GLY A 30 -17.55 -9.87 -31.29
N ILE A 31 -17.20 -8.64 -31.68
CA ILE A 31 -15.83 -8.31 -32.11
C ILE A 31 -14.97 -8.05 -30.88
N SER A 32 -13.83 -8.74 -30.75
CA SER A 32 -12.80 -8.44 -29.75
C SER A 32 -11.91 -7.28 -30.20
N GLY A 33 -11.43 -6.51 -29.23
CA GLY A 33 -10.30 -5.62 -29.43
C GLY A 33 -8.99 -6.42 -29.34
N SER A 34 -7.93 -5.94 -29.97
CA SER A 34 -6.58 -6.46 -29.76
C SER A 34 -5.58 -5.32 -29.55
N VAL A 35 -4.49 -5.64 -28.86
CA VAL A 35 -3.32 -4.76 -28.76
C VAL A 35 -2.08 -5.55 -29.12
N THR A 36 -1.39 -5.11 -30.16
CA THR A 36 -0.03 -5.53 -30.49
C THR A 36 0.96 -4.59 -29.82
N HIS A 37 1.95 -5.16 -29.15
CA HIS A 37 3.07 -4.44 -28.54
C HIS A 37 4.38 -4.92 -29.16
N SER A 38 5.25 -4.00 -29.55
CA SER A 38 6.59 -4.32 -30.06
C SER A 38 7.66 -3.40 -29.48
N ALA A 39 8.72 -4.01 -28.96
CA ALA A 39 9.91 -3.34 -28.42
C ALA A 39 11.11 -4.31 -28.47
N GLY A 40 12.32 -3.79 -28.67
CA GLY A 40 13.55 -4.61 -28.65
C GLY A 40 13.59 -5.77 -29.65
N GLY A 41 12.85 -5.69 -30.77
CA GLY A 41 12.68 -6.79 -31.74
C GLY A 41 11.66 -7.85 -31.33
N ALA A 42 11.20 -7.87 -30.07
CA ALA A 42 10.09 -8.71 -29.63
C ALA A 42 8.74 -8.11 -30.06
N VAL A 43 7.78 -8.98 -30.39
CA VAL A 43 6.39 -8.62 -30.68
C VAL A 43 5.46 -9.54 -29.90
N SER A 44 4.44 -8.97 -29.26
CA SER A 44 3.36 -9.72 -28.61
C SER A 44 2.01 -9.17 -29.06
N THR A 45 0.93 -9.97 -28.97
CA THR A 45 -0.42 -9.49 -29.26
C THR A 45 -1.41 -10.18 -28.32
N CYS A 46 -2.24 -9.38 -27.67
CA CYS A 46 -3.29 -9.84 -26.76
C CYS A 46 -4.67 -9.40 -27.28
N SER A 47 -5.70 -10.19 -26.99
CA SER A 47 -7.10 -9.88 -27.32
C SER A 47 -7.89 -9.58 -26.05
N TYR A 48 -8.85 -8.65 -26.15
CA TYR A 48 -9.60 -8.09 -25.03
C TYR A 48 -11.10 -8.00 -25.37
N SER A 49 -11.94 -8.23 -24.37
CA SER A 49 -13.39 -8.03 -24.46
C SER A 49 -13.71 -6.54 -24.60
N VAL A 50 -14.69 -6.23 -25.45
CA VAL A 50 -15.13 -4.85 -25.72
C VAL A 50 -16.49 -4.60 -25.07
N GLY A 51 -16.56 -3.59 -24.21
CA GLY A 51 -17.79 -3.10 -23.59
C GLY A 51 -18.38 -1.90 -24.35
N ASP A 52 -19.36 -1.25 -23.74
CA ASP A 52 -20.25 -0.26 -24.39
C ASP A 52 -19.53 0.95 -25.01
N ASP A 53 -18.34 1.31 -24.52
CA ASP A 53 -17.52 2.41 -25.03
C ASP A 53 -16.18 1.96 -25.68
N GLY A 54 -15.83 0.67 -25.61
CA GLY A 54 -14.51 0.18 -25.98
C GLY A 54 -13.89 -0.79 -24.97
N PHE A 55 -12.56 -0.79 -24.85
CA PHE A 55 -11.83 -1.77 -24.04
C PHE A 55 -10.60 -1.18 -23.34
N THR A 56 -10.11 -1.88 -22.31
CA THR A 56 -8.83 -1.60 -21.66
C THR A 56 -7.84 -2.74 -21.92
N ALA A 57 -6.55 -2.41 -21.92
CA ALA A 57 -5.46 -3.36 -22.07
C ALA A 57 -4.30 -3.00 -21.12
N LEU A 58 -3.52 -4.00 -20.73
CA LEU A 58 -2.30 -3.85 -19.94
C LEU A 58 -1.12 -4.38 -20.75
N VAL A 59 -0.07 -3.58 -20.88
CA VAL A 59 1.14 -3.88 -21.68
C VAL A 59 2.38 -3.77 -20.79
N MET A 60 3.24 -4.78 -20.78
CA MET A 60 4.52 -4.74 -20.07
C MET A 60 5.60 -4.11 -20.98
N LEU A 61 6.00 -2.88 -20.67
CA LEU A 61 6.97 -2.11 -21.46
C LEU A 61 8.41 -2.59 -21.23
N GLN A 62 9.23 -2.52 -22.29
CA GLN A 62 10.68 -2.64 -22.21
C GLN A 62 11.31 -1.24 -22.10
N PRO A 63 12.47 -1.04 -21.44
CA PRO A 63 13.11 0.27 -21.35
C PRO A 63 13.37 0.90 -22.73
N GLY A 64 13.10 2.20 -22.87
CA GLY A 64 13.20 2.92 -24.13
C GLY A 64 11.90 2.89 -24.94
N VAL A 65 12.02 2.80 -26.28
CA VAL A 65 10.90 2.97 -27.20
C VAL A 65 10.06 1.70 -27.34
N ASN A 66 8.75 1.85 -27.13
CA ASN A 66 7.74 0.82 -27.31
C ASN A 66 6.71 1.31 -28.33
N HIS A 67 6.29 0.45 -29.24
CA HIS A 67 5.14 0.73 -30.12
C HIS A 67 3.94 -0.09 -29.65
N ILE A 68 2.80 0.59 -29.51
CA ILE A 68 1.51 0.02 -29.14
C ILE A 68 0.55 0.25 -30.31
N VAL A 69 -0.04 -0.82 -30.82
CA VAL A 69 -1.03 -0.79 -31.90
C VAL A 69 -2.30 -1.45 -31.39
N ALA A 70 -3.31 -0.65 -31.07
CA ALA A 70 -4.66 -1.16 -30.82
C ALA A 70 -5.37 -1.40 -32.15
N GLN A 71 -6.16 -2.48 -32.23
CA GLN A 71 -7.01 -2.79 -33.38
C GLN A 71 -8.41 -3.20 -32.91
N TYR A 72 -9.41 -2.84 -33.71
CA TYR A 72 -10.81 -3.21 -33.54
C TYR A 72 -11.48 -3.35 -34.90
N GLY A 73 -11.74 -4.60 -35.32
CA GLY A 73 -12.12 -4.90 -36.70
C GLY A 73 -11.06 -4.41 -37.70
N THR A 74 -11.45 -3.51 -38.61
CA THR A 74 -10.57 -2.86 -39.58
C THR A 74 -9.99 -1.52 -39.11
N HIS A 75 -10.38 -1.04 -37.92
CA HIS A 75 -9.82 0.19 -37.35
C HIS A 75 -8.56 -0.09 -36.53
N MET A 76 -7.56 0.77 -36.66
CA MET A 76 -6.29 0.67 -35.93
C MET A 76 -5.93 2.04 -35.35
N ALA A 77 -5.32 2.04 -34.17
CA ALA A 77 -4.79 3.23 -33.50
C ALA A 77 -3.41 2.94 -32.93
N THR A 78 -2.41 3.74 -33.28
CA THR A 78 -1.01 3.54 -32.89
C THR A 78 -0.57 4.62 -31.91
N ARG A 79 0.30 4.24 -30.97
CA ARG A 79 1.08 5.14 -30.11
C ARG A 79 2.51 4.60 -29.96
N GLN A 80 3.49 5.47 -30.15
CA GLN A 80 4.85 5.27 -29.66
C GLN A 80 4.93 5.79 -28.22
N ILE A 81 5.50 5.00 -27.32
CA ILE A 81 5.63 5.28 -25.88
C ILE A 81 7.09 5.14 -25.48
N VAL A 82 7.58 6.00 -24.59
CA VAL A 82 8.94 5.90 -24.03
C VAL A 82 8.85 5.47 -22.57
N PHE A 83 9.34 4.27 -22.24
CA PHE A 83 9.45 3.82 -20.85
C PHE A 83 10.82 4.21 -20.31
N SER A 84 10.82 5.09 -19.30
CA SER A 84 12.01 5.55 -18.59
C SER A 84 11.99 5.01 -17.16
N PRO A 85 12.74 3.92 -16.85
CA PRO A 85 12.77 3.35 -15.50
C PRO A 85 13.22 4.35 -14.45
N ILE A 86 12.58 4.33 -13.28
CA ILE A 86 12.66 5.39 -12.26
C ILE A 86 14.07 5.50 -11.64
N GLN A 87 14.78 6.57 -11.98
CA GLN A 87 16.11 6.91 -11.44
C GLN A 87 16.02 7.83 -10.22
N ILE A 88 15.41 7.35 -9.13
CA ILE A 88 15.44 8.02 -7.83
C ILE A 88 16.20 7.15 -6.82
N GLU A 89 16.73 7.74 -5.75
CA GLU A 89 17.42 6.99 -4.69
C GLU A 89 16.44 6.15 -3.86
N ARG A 90 15.35 6.77 -3.41
CA ARG A 90 14.35 6.22 -2.47
C ARG A 90 13.39 5.24 -3.12
N PHE A 91 12.98 4.20 -2.39
CA PHE A 91 12.22 3.08 -2.96
C PHE A 91 11.23 2.44 -1.98
N VAL A 92 10.40 1.55 -2.50
CA VAL A 92 9.52 0.67 -1.73
C VAL A 92 10.06 -0.78 -1.80
N ARG A 93 10.25 -1.41 -0.63
CA ARG A 93 10.64 -2.82 -0.48
C ARG A 93 9.39 -3.66 -0.18
N LEU A 94 9.20 -4.72 -0.95
CA LEU A 94 8.07 -5.65 -0.77
C LEU A 94 8.51 -6.83 0.11
N ILE A 95 7.68 -7.18 1.08
CA ILE A 95 7.95 -8.27 2.02
C ILE A 95 6.72 -9.18 2.12
N TYR A 96 6.92 -10.49 2.02
CA TYR A 96 5.95 -11.50 2.43
C TYR A 96 6.40 -12.08 3.77
N VAL A 97 5.62 -11.87 4.82
CA VAL A 97 5.96 -12.22 6.19
C VAL A 97 5.29 -13.53 6.57
N THR A 98 6.05 -14.54 6.97
CA THR A 98 5.52 -15.84 7.41
C THR A 98 5.77 -16.10 8.89
N SER A 99 4.96 -16.94 9.52
CA SER A 99 5.32 -17.58 10.80
C SER A 99 6.36 -18.68 10.62
N PHE A 100 6.96 -19.16 11.73
CA PHE A 100 7.96 -20.24 11.65
C PHE A 100 7.36 -21.58 11.16
N ASP A 101 6.09 -21.81 11.49
CA ASP A 101 5.27 -22.99 11.21
C ASP A 101 4.29 -22.79 10.02
N GLU A 102 4.56 -21.83 9.14
CA GLU A 102 3.68 -21.47 8.02
C GLU A 102 4.20 -21.90 6.64
N ASP A 103 3.67 -23.01 6.12
CA ASP A 103 3.96 -23.47 4.75
C ASP A 103 3.15 -22.74 3.66
N LYS A 104 1.91 -22.34 3.98
CA LYS A 104 0.87 -22.00 2.98
C LYS A 104 -0.09 -20.92 3.46
N PHE A 105 -0.35 -19.91 2.63
CA PHE A 105 -1.38 -18.90 2.87
C PHE A 105 -2.80 -19.47 2.67
N GLN A 106 -3.85 -18.67 2.94
CA GLN A 106 -5.24 -19.10 2.79
C GLN A 106 -5.79 -18.91 1.37
N GLY A 107 -6.54 -19.91 0.90
CA GLY A 107 -7.24 -19.94 -0.37
C GLY A 107 -7.92 -21.30 -0.58
N PRO A 108 -8.47 -21.56 -1.78
CA PRO A 108 -9.02 -22.86 -2.15
C PRO A 108 -8.04 -24.04 -1.99
N LYS A 109 -8.57 -25.26 -1.94
CA LYS A 109 -7.76 -26.48 -1.69
C LYS A 109 -6.90 -26.88 -2.91
N ASP A 110 -7.40 -26.55 -4.09
CA ASP A 110 -6.90 -26.79 -5.44
C ASP A 110 -5.92 -25.71 -5.95
N MET A 111 -5.85 -24.56 -5.27
CA MET A 111 -4.94 -23.46 -5.60
C MET A 111 -3.50 -23.71 -5.12
N ASP A 112 -2.49 -23.24 -5.88
CA ASP A 112 -1.14 -23.09 -5.34
C ASP A 112 -1.14 -21.99 -4.26
N ARG A 113 -0.96 -22.45 -3.01
CA ARG A 113 -0.92 -21.63 -1.79
C ARG A 113 0.47 -21.51 -1.18
N SER A 114 1.51 -21.90 -1.91
CA SER A 114 2.91 -21.77 -1.47
C SER A 114 3.32 -20.30 -1.29
N ALA A 115 4.39 -20.07 -0.53
CA ALA A 115 5.06 -18.77 -0.46
C ALA A 115 5.47 -18.24 -1.86
N ASN A 116 5.82 -19.13 -2.79
CA ASN A 116 6.14 -18.75 -4.17
C ASN A 116 4.92 -18.23 -4.93
N ALA A 117 3.72 -18.79 -4.72
CA ALA A 117 2.48 -18.22 -5.26
C ALA A 117 2.13 -16.88 -4.60
N ALA A 118 2.30 -16.75 -3.28
CA ALA A 118 2.11 -15.47 -2.59
C ALA A 118 3.00 -14.37 -3.18
N VAL A 119 4.29 -14.67 -3.40
CA VAL A 119 5.25 -13.78 -4.08
C VAL A 119 4.75 -13.39 -5.48
N ARG A 120 4.38 -14.36 -6.35
CA ARG A 120 3.88 -14.06 -7.72
C ARG A 120 2.64 -13.17 -7.72
N ARG A 121 1.71 -13.39 -6.78
CA ARG A 121 0.51 -12.55 -6.59
C ARG A 121 0.87 -11.14 -6.14
N ILE A 122 1.74 -11.00 -5.14
CA ILE A 122 2.23 -9.69 -4.64
C ILE A 122 2.95 -8.91 -5.74
N GLN A 123 3.85 -9.55 -6.50
CA GLN A 123 4.54 -8.95 -7.64
C GLN A 123 3.56 -8.37 -8.66
N THR A 124 2.53 -9.15 -9.01
CA THR A 124 1.52 -8.77 -10.00
C THR A 124 0.61 -7.64 -9.49
N GLY A 125 0.15 -7.70 -8.24
CA GLY A 125 -0.68 -6.65 -7.65
C GLY A 125 0.05 -5.31 -7.54
N VAL A 126 1.32 -5.30 -7.12
CA VAL A 126 2.07 -4.05 -6.94
C VAL A 126 2.38 -3.34 -8.28
N LEU A 127 2.47 -4.07 -9.41
CA LEU A 127 2.50 -3.45 -10.74
C LEU A 127 1.21 -2.65 -11.03
N ALA A 128 0.04 -3.15 -10.62
CA ALA A 128 -1.22 -2.40 -10.72
C ALA A 128 -1.25 -1.19 -9.76
N LEU A 129 -0.63 -1.27 -8.58
CA LEU A 129 -0.47 -0.09 -7.71
C LEU A 129 0.36 1.02 -8.37
N GLN A 130 1.50 0.67 -8.97
CA GLN A 130 2.30 1.64 -9.71
C GLN A 130 1.54 2.23 -10.90
N THR A 131 0.76 1.39 -11.60
CA THR A 131 -0.06 1.80 -12.75
C THR A 131 -1.14 2.79 -12.33
N PHE A 132 -1.94 2.45 -11.31
CA PHE A 132 -2.99 3.33 -10.80
C PHE A 132 -2.42 4.68 -10.34
N LEU A 133 -1.32 4.67 -9.58
CA LEU A 133 -0.72 5.89 -9.05
C LEU A 133 -0.25 6.83 -10.17
N ALA A 134 0.46 6.31 -11.18
CA ALA A 134 0.93 7.11 -12.31
C ALA A 134 -0.20 7.62 -13.20
N GLU A 135 -1.19 6.78 -13.52
CA GLU A 135 -2.32 7.20 -14.37
C GLU A 135 -3.22 8.22 -13.64
N SER A 136 -3.51 8.04 -12.35
CA SER A 136 -4.39 8.94 -11.60
C SER A 136 -3.75 10.31 -11.32
N LEU A 137 -2.44 10.39 -11.07
CA LEU A 137 -1.74 11.68 -10.99
C LEU A 137 -1.66 12.38 -12.36
N GLN A 138 -1.56 11.62 -13.45
CA GLN A 138 -1.62 12.19 -14.80
C GLN A 138 -3.01 12.77 -15.12
N GLU A 139 -4.09 12.12 -14.68
CA GLU A 139 -5.46 12.62 -14.85
C GLU A 139 -5.75 13.87 -14.00
N GLU A 140 -5.07 14.03 -12.85
CA GLU A 140 -5.08 15.27 -12.04
C GLU A 140 -4.23 16.42 -12.63
N GLY A 141 -3.56 16.18 -13.76
CA GLY A 141 -2.66 17.15 -14.42
C GLY A 141 -1.28 17.27 -13.78
N LEU A 142 -0.92 16.37 -12.85
CA LEU A 142 0.34 16.36 -12.10
C LEU A 142 1.44 15.50 -12.79
N GLY A 143 1.06 14.79 -13.85
CA GLY A 143 1.94 13.95 -14.66
C GLY A 143 2.08 12.51 -14.15
N ARG A 144 2.66 11.63 -14.97
CA ARG A 144 2.91 10.23 -14.61
C ARG A 144 4.06 10.12 -13.61
N LYS A 145 3.74 10.03 -12.32
CA LYS A 145 4.70 9.78 -11.22
C LYS A 145 4.28 8.55 -10.42
N THR A 146 5.24 7.77 -9.93
CA THR A 146 4.99 6.61 -9.05
C THR A 146 6.23 6.27 -8.23
N PHE A 147 6.09 5.43 -7.22
CA PHE A 147 7.21 5.00 -6.38
C PHE A 147 8.12 4.00 -7.11
N LYS A 148 9.43 4.09 -6.85
CA LYS A 148 10.41 3.08 -7.28
C LYS A 148 10.26 1.80 -6.47
N LEU A 149 10.51 0.66 -7.11
CA LEU A 149 10.59 -0.67 -6.49
C LEU A 149 12.01 -1.23 -6.63
N GLU A 150 12.40 -2.13 -5.73
CA GLU A 150 13.47 -3.09 -6.05
C GLU A 150 13.01 -4.05 -7.14
N LEU A 151 13.91 -4.37 -8.06
CA LEU A 151 13.67 -5.34 -9.13
C LEU A 151 14.59 -6.56 -8.98
N THR A 152 14.10 -7.69 -9.44
CA THR A 152 14.88 -8.91 -9.69
C THR A 152 15.73 -8.73 -10.96
N PRO A 153 16.75 -9.58 -11.22
CA PRO A 153 17.50 -9.57 -12.48
C PRO A 153 16.65 -9.76 -13.75
N LYS A 154 15.41 -10.25 -13.61
CA LYS A 154 14.43 -10.37 -14.70
C LYS A 154 13.53 -9.12 -14.89
N GLY A 155 13.82 -8.03 -14.19
CA GLY A 155 13.05 -6.78 -14.26
C GLY A 155 11.67 -6.83 -13.61
N LEU A 156 11.32 -7.88 -12.89
CA LEU A 156 10.08 -8.00 -12.10
C LEU A 156 10.29 -7.47 -10.67
N PRO A 157 9.27 -6.91 -9.99
CA PRO A 157 9.36 -6.49 -8.59
C PRO A 157 9.95 -7.57 -7.68
N LYS A 158 10.82 -7.18 -6.75
CA LYS A 158 11.47 -8.08 -5.79
C LYS A 158 10.64 -8.14 -4.51
N VAL A 159 10.20 -9.33 -4.12
CA VAL A 159 9.55 -9.60 -2.84
C VAL A 159 10.50 -10.42 -1.98
N HIS A 160 10.84 -9.90 -0.81
CA HIS A 160 11.61 -10.64 0.20
C HIS A 160 10.67 -11.52 1.02
N VAL A 161 11.06 -12.75 1.35
CA VAL A 161 10.34 -13.56 2.33
C VAL A 161 11.00 -13.37 3.69
N LEU A 162 10.22 -12.98 4.70
CA LEU A 162 10.69 -12.76 6.07
C LEU A 162 9.94 -13.68 7.04
N GLN A 163 10.63 -14.70 7.54
CA GLN A 163 10.08 -15.57 8.56
C GLN A 163 10.23 -14.92 9.95
N LEU A 164 9.13 -14.80 10.68
CA LEU A 164 9.13 -14.39 12.09
C LEU A 164 9.57 -15.57 12.97
N PRO A 165 10.35 -15.35 14.03
CA PRO A 165 10.72 -16.38 15.01
C PRO A 165 9.56 -16.69 15.98
N LEU A 166 8.33 -16.74 15.48
CA LEU A 166 7.08 -16.91 16.22
C LEU A 166 6.15 -17.88 15.47
N PRO A 167 5.47 -18.81 16.15
CA PRO A 167 4.45 -19.65 15.52
C PRO A 167 3.19 -18.85 15.17
N MET A 168 2.42 -19.33 14.20
CA MET A 168 1.21 -18.71 13.67
C MET A 168 0.20 -18.45 14.78
N HIS A 169 0.09 -19.38 15.73
CA HIS A 169 -0.81 -19.26 16.87
C HIS A 169 -0.38 -18.19 17.91
N GLU A 170 0.88 -17.73 17.89
CA GLU A 170 1.35 -16.56 18.66
C GLU A 170 1.15 -15.27 17.89
N VAL A 171 1.50 -15.25 16.61
CA VAL A 171 1.25 -14.12 15.71
C VAL A 171 -0.25 -13.76 15.73
N GLN A 172 -1.13 -14.75 15.64
CA GLN A 172 -2.59 -14.56 15.72
C GLN A 172 -3.13 -14.15 17.10
N ARG A 173 -2.31 -14.15 18.17
CA ARG A 173 -2.68 -13.63 19.51
C ARG A 173 -2.25 -12.18 19.74
N GLN A 174 -1.34 -11.65 18.93
CA GLN A 174 -0.90 -10.27 19.05
C GLN A 174 -2.02 -9.31 18.60
N ARG A 175 -2.05 -8.10 19.18
CA ARG A 175 -2.84 -7.00 18.61
C ARG A 175 -2.16 -6.48 17.35
N GLU A 176 -2.92 -5.92 16.42
CA GLU A 176 -2.43 -5.46 15.11
C GLU A 176 -1.32 -4.40 15.23
N GLU A 177 -1.42 -3.50 16.20
CA GLU A 177 -0.40 -2.48 16.47
C GLU A 177 0.90 -3.12 16.96
N ARG A 178 0.78 -4.20 17.74
CA ARG A 178 1.92 -5.00 18.22
C ARG A 178 2.49 -5.91 17.13
N LEU A 179 1.67 -6.36 16.17
CA LEU A 179 2.15 -7.04 14.96
C LEU A 179 2.96 -6.07 14.10
N TRP A 180 2.50 -4.85 13.91
CA TRP A 180 3.25 -3.80 13.22
C TRP A 180 4.61 -3.57 13.90
N GLU A 181 4.66 -3.43 15.23
CA GLU A 181 5.92 -3.30 15.98
C GLU A 181 6.85 -4.51 15.81
N VAL A 182 6.33 -5.74 15.90
CA VAL A 182 7.13 -6.97 15.77
C VAL A 182 7.70 -7.11 14.35
N VAL A 183 6.90 -6.85 13.33
CA VAL A 183 7.37 -6.87 11.93
C VAL A 183 8.38 -5.75 11.69
N ALA A 184 8.11 -4.52 12.13
CA ALA A 184 9.04 -3.39 11.98
C ALA A 184 10.39 -3.66 12.66
N MET A 185 10.39 -4.21 13.88
CA MET A 185 11.61 -4.62 14.58
C MET A 185 12.36 -5.74 13.85
N GLN A 186 11.65 -6.74 13.31
CA GLN A 186 12.28 -7.85 12.57
C GLN A 186 12.84 -7.41 11.21
N VAL A 187 12.20 -6.43 10.56
CA VAL A 187 12.70 -5.79 9.33
C VAL A 187 13.98 -5.00 9.62
N LEU A 188 14.00 -4.18 10.68
CA LEU A 188 15.20 -3.41 11.05
C LEU A 188 16.35 -4.26 11.63
N SER A 189 16.07 -5.40 12.26
CA SER A 189 17.10 -6.31 12.76
C SER A 189 17.72 -7.19 11.67
N THR A 190 17.08 -7.30 10.50
CA THR A 190 17.56 -8.12 9.37
C THR A 190 18.51 -7.28 8.48
N PRO A 191 19.83 -7.57 8.43
CA PRO A 191 20.82 -6.65 7.84
C PRO A 191 20.64 -6.32 6.34
N HIS A 192 19.94 -7.18 5.59
CA HIS A 192 19.68 -6.98 4.16
C HIS A 192 18.27 -6.39 3.87
N LEU A 193 17.48 -6.11 4.90
CA LEU A 193 16.16 -5.47 4.80
C LEU A 193 16.17 -4.04 5.33
N ALA A 194 16.96 -3.73 6.34
CA ALA A 194 17.09 -2.38 6.90
C ALA A 194 17.77 -1.41 5.92
N ASP A 195 17.07 -0.35 5.54
CA ASP A 195 17.54 0.70 4.63
C ASP A 195 16.84 2.04 4.95
N PRO A 196 17.57 3.18 5.06
CA PRO A 196 16.99 4.47 5.44
C PRO A 196 16.22 5.18 4.31
N ASN A 197 16.47 4.83 3.05
CA ASN A 197 15.79 5.36 1.86
C ASN A 197 14.55 4.53 1.48
N CYS A 198 14.23 3.51 2.28
CA CYS A 198 13.19 2.54 2.02
C CYS A 198 11.89 2.84 2.79
N LYS A 199 10.75 2.71 2.11
CA LYS A 199 9.43 2.50 2.76
C LYS A 199 8.98 1.06 2.49
N TYR A 200 8.33 0.43 3.45
CA TYR A 200 8.10 -1.02 3.45
C TYR A 200 6.62 -1.33 3.21
N LEU A 201 6.36 -2.33 2.36
CA LEU A 201 5.04 -2.92 2.20
C LEU A 201 5.12 -4.41 2.51
N ALA A 202 4.57 -4.80 3.65
CA ALA A 202 4.64 -6.15 4.20
C ALA A 202 3.27 -6.84 4.22
N PHE A 203 3.20 -8.04 3.66
CA PHE A 203 2.02 -8.89 3.61
C PHE A 203 2.13 -10.01 4.64
N LEU A 204 1.25 -10.01 5.65
CA LEU A 204 1.24 -11.03 6.70
C LEU A 204 0.57 -12.32 6.22
N GLY A 205 1.37 -13.34 5.95
CA GLY A 205 0.92 -14.69 5.60
C GLY A 205 -0.07 -15.23 6.62
N ALA A 206 0.22 -15.10 7.92
CA ALA A 206 -0.53 -15.70 9.04
C ALA A 206 -2.02 -15.31 9.19
N THR A 207 -2.57 -14.41 8.36
CA THR A 207 -4.00 -14.07 8.33
C THR A 207 -4.87 -15.29 8.00
N ARG A 208 -5.77 -15.70 8.90
CA ARG A 208 -6.67 -16.85 8.71
C ARG A 208 -8.11 -16.52 9.08
N TYR A 209 -8.98 -16.48 8.07
CA TYR A 209 -10.43 -16.53 8.22
C TYR A 209 -10.90 -17.95 8.56
N ALA A 210 -11.77 -18.09 9.56
CA ALA A 210 -12.38 -19.35 9.94
C ALA A 210 -13.84 -19.15 10.36
N ASN A 211 -14.78 -19.71 9.58
CA ASN A 211 -16.21 -19.71 9.88
C ASN A 211 -16.67 -21.11 10.32
N PRO A 212 -16.44 -21.52 11.59
CA PRO A 212 -16.80 -22.86 12.07
C PRO A 212 -18.31 -23.13 12.10
N SER A 213 -19.13 -22.10 11.92
CA SER A 213 -20.59 -22.23 11.86
C SER A 213 -21.13 -22.55 10.46
N GLY A 214 -20.34 -22.32 9.40
CA GLY A 214 -20.81 -22.36 8.02
C GLY A 214 -21.88 -21.31 7.66
N SER A 215 -22.24 -20.41 8.58
CA SER A 215 -23.30 -19.42 8.38
C SER A 215 -22.95 -18.41 7.29
N GLN A 216 -23.96 -17.93 6.57
CA GLN A 216 -23.80 -16.81 5.64
C GLN A 216 -23.36 -15.55 6.41
N VAL A 217 -22.28 -14.91 5.95
CA VAL A 217 -21.72 -13.70 6.57
C VAL A 217 -22.05 -12.49 5.72
N SER A 218 -22.63 -11.45 6.35
CA SER A 218 -23.22 -10.30 5.65
C SER A 218 -22.78 -8.93 6.18
N SER A 219 -21.74 -8.88 7.03
CA SER A 219 -21.15 -7.61 7.49
C SER A 219 -19.62 -7.69 7.59
N GLU A 220 -18.95 -6.59 7.26
CA GLU A 220 -17.49 -6.44 7.35
C GLU A 220 -16.98 -6.77 8.77
N ALA A 221 -17.65 -6.28 9.81
CA ALA A 221 -17.32 -6.54 11.20
C ALA A 221 -17.42 -8.03 11.56
N THR A 222 -18.39 -8.76 11.01
CA THR A 222 -18.48 -10.21 11.18
C THR A 222 -17.34 -10.94 10.47
N VAL A 223 -16.99 -10.54 9.23
CA VAL A 223 -15.84 -11.11 8.51
C VAL A 223 -14.54 -10.95 9.31
N VAL A 224 -14.28 -9.74 9.82
CA VAL A 224 -13.09 -9.45 10.63
C VAL A 224 -13.12 -10.19 11.97
N SER A 225 -14.28 -10.33 12.63
CA SER A 225 -14.40 -11.12 13.87
C SER A 225 -14.08 -12.62 13.70
N LEU A 226 -14.19 -13.13 12.47
CA LEU A 226 -13.85 -14.50 12.08
C LEU A 226 -12.42 -14.63 11.51
N THR A 227 -11.67 -13.52 11.42
CA THR A 227 -10.31 -13.47 10.86
C THR A 227 -9.26 -13.28 11.96
N LYS A 228 -8.46 -14.32 12.20
CA LYS A 228 -7.29 -14.27 13.08
C LYS A 228 -6.08 -13.71 12.32
N GLY A 229 -5.25 -12.91 12.99
CA GLY A 229 -4.08 -12.30 12.33
C GLY A 229 -4.47 -11.43 11.13
N HIS A 230 -5.65 -10.80 11.18
CA HIS A 230 -5.94 -9.66 10.31
C HIS A 230 -4.95 -8.53 10.61
N VAL A 231 -4.73 -7.67 9.62
CA VAL A 231 -3.97 -6.41 9.74
C VAL A 231 -4.30 -5.53 8.54
N SER A 232 -4.48 -4.23 8.77
CA SER A 232 -4.22 -3.17 7.80
C SER A 232 -3.84 -1.93 8.60
N LEU A 233 -2.54 -1.65 8.67
CA LEU A 233 -1.96 -0.54 9.43
C LEU A 233 -0.74 0.04 8.69
N GLY A 234 -0.82 1.31 8.33
CA GLY A 234 0.21 2.08 7.65
C GLY A 234 0.66 3.31 8.45
N GLY A 235 1.95 3.61 8.38
CA GLY A 235 2.57 4.77 9.01
C GLY A 235 4.04 4.50 9.32
N GLY A 236 4.78 5.48 9.86
CA GLY A 236 6.15 5.30 10.39
C GLY A 236 7.24 4.79 9.42
N GLY A 237 6.89 4.55 8.14
CA GLY A 237 7.72 3.91 7.12
C GLY A 237 7.27 2.50 6.70
N LEU A 238 6.29 1.87 7.36
CA LEU A 238 5.80 0.51 7.08
C LEU A 238 4.28 0.47 6.92
N ALA A 239 3.82 -0.13 5.83
CA ALA A 239 2.47 -0.64 5.64
C ALA A 239 2.45 -2.14 5.91
N LEU A 240 1.69 -2.59 6.92
CA LEU A 240 1.47 -4.00 7.24
C LEU A 240 0.02 -4.37 6.93
N VAL A 241 -0.16 -5.32 6.01
CA VAL A 241 -1.46 -5.71 5.45
C VAL A 241 -1.63 -7.23 5.52
N GLY A 242 -2.87 -7.69 5.68
CA GLY A 242 -3.18 -9.11 5.74
C GLY A 242 -3.07 -9.80 4.38
N THR A 243 -3.19 -11.13 4.39
CA THR A 243 -3.31 -11.93 3.15
C THR A 243 -4.68 -12.58 2.98
N GLY A 244 -5.68 -12.14 3.76
CA GLY A 244 -7.02 -12.74 3.82
C GLY A 244 -7.74 -12.85 2.46
N ALA A 245 -7.51 -11.90 1.55
CA ALA A 245 -8.02 -11.93 0.17
C ALA A 245 -6.94 -12.15 -0.92
N LEU A 246 -5.71 -12.53 -0.54
CA LEU A 246 -4.62 -12.78 -1.50
C LEU A 246 -4.96 -13.92 -2.49
N TYR A 247 -5.87 -14.84 -2.13
CA TYR A 247 -6.39 -15.86 -3.04
C TYR A 247 -7.02 -15.29 -4.33
N SER A 248 -7.61 -14.09 -4.25
CA SER A 248 -8.27 -13.43 -5.39
C SER A 248 -7.28 -12.73 -6.34
N TRP A 249 -6.02 -12.59 -5.94
CA TRP A 249 -5.02 -11.87 -6.72
C TRP A 249 -4.45 -12.77 -7.84
N PRO A 250 -4.28 -12.25 -9.07
CA PRO A 250 -3.69 -12.97 -10.20
C PRO A 250 -2.18 -13.22 -9.98
N GLU A 251 -1.64 -14.28 -10.58
CA GLU A 251 -0.20 -14.61 -10.49
C GLU A 251 0.63 -14.02 -11.63
N GLN A 252 -0.01 -13.52 -12.69
CA GLN A 252 0.65 -12.97 -13.87
C GLN A 252 -0.04 -11.67 -14.33
N PRO A 253 0.70 -10.63 -14.78
CA PRO A 253 0.12 -9.37 -15.27
C PRO A 253 -0.91 -9.53 -16.40
N SER A 254 -0.78 -10.56 -17.24
CA SER A 254 -1.74 -10.88 -18.31
C SER A 254 -3.13 -11.30 -17.82
N GLN A 255 -3.22 -11.83 -16.59
CA GLN A 255 -4.48 -12.27 -15.97
C GLN A 255 -5.25 -11.12 -15.30
N LEU A 256 -4.65 -9.93 -15.20
CA LEU A 256 -5.02 -8.93 -14.20
C LEU A 256 -6.37 -8.25 -14.48
N LEU A 257 -6.67 -7.92 -15.74
CA LEU A 257 -7.99 -7.41 -16.14
C LEU A 257 -9.09 -8.48 -15.98
N ALA A 258 -8.79 -9.75 -16.26
CA ALA A 258 -9.74 -10.85 -16.07
C ALA A 258 -10.04 -11.08 -14.59
N ALA A 259 -9.02 -11.00 -13.72
CA ALA A 259 -9.20 -11.11 -12.27
C ALA A 259 -10.06 -9.97 -11.70
N PHE A 260 -9.89 -8.71 -12.13
CA PHE A 260 -10.79 -7.62 -11.70
C PHE A 260 -12.23 -7.78 -12.21
N ALA A 261 -12.42 -8.45 -13.36
CA ALA A 261 -13.72 -8.74 -13.93
C ALA A 261 -14.33 -10.08 -13.43
N ASP A 262 -13.68 -10.76 -12.48
CA ASP A 262 -14.14 -12.06 -12.00
C ASP A 262 -15.39 -11.93 -11.10
N ASN A 263 -16.51 -12.38 -11.65
CA ASN A 263 -17.82 -12.38 -10.97
C ASN A 263 -18.10 -13.69 -10.22
N THR A 264 -17.10 -14.58 -10.07
CA THR A 264 -17.21 -15.79 -9.24
C THR A 264 -17.59 -15.41 -7.80
N PRO A 265 -18.64 -16.00 -7.21
CA PRO A 265 -19.02 -15.72 -5.83
C PRO A 265 -17.94 -16.17 -4.82
N VAL A 266 -17.79 -15.43 -3.74
CA VAL A 266 -16.94 -15.81 -2.60
C VAL A 266 -17.71 -16.80 -1.71
N ASP A 267 -17.14 -17.99 -1.49
CA ASP A 267 -17.66 -18.92 -0.48
C ASP A 267 -17.29 -18.42 0.93
N SER A 268 -18.20 -17.67 1.55
CA SER A 268 -18.06 -17.15 2.91
C SER A 268 -18.08 -18.22 4.01
N SER A 269 -18.17 -19.51 3.69
CA SER A 269 -17.94 -20.59 4.65
C SER A 269 -16.45 -20.99 4.74
N LEU A 270 -15.67 -20.74 3.67
CA LEU A 270 -14.27 -21.16 3.55
C LEU A 270 -13.27 -19.99 3.41
N LEU A 271 -13.69 -18.86 2.84
CA LEU A 271 -12.82 -17.76 2.43
C LEU A 271 -13.27 -16.42 3.05
N MET A 272 -12.31 -15.53 3.27
CA MET A 272 -12.60 -14.16 3.70
C MET A 272 -13.26 -13.39 2.55
N ASP A 273 -14.47 -12.87 2.76
CA ASP A 273 -15.05 -11.88 1.86
C ASP A 273 -14.55 -10.48 2.21
N PHE A 274 -13.51 -10.04 1.50
CA PHE A 274 -12.95 -8.69 1.62
C PHE A 274 -13.58 -7.71 0.61
N SER A 275 -14.61 -8.12 -0.13
CA SER A 275 -15.16 -7.35 -1.27
C SER A 275 -16.05 -6.15 -0.88
N GLY A 276 -16.00 -5.66 0.35
CA GLY A 276 -16.92 -4.62 0.84
C GLY A 276 -18.41 -5.00 0.75
N GLY A 277 -18.72 -6.30 0.75
CA GLY A 277 -20.09 -6.82 0.60
C GLY A 277 -20.59 -6.93 -0.84
N ARG A 278 -19.69 -6.87 -1.84
CA ARG A 278 -20.03 -7.12 -3.26
C ARG A 278 -20.12 -8.62 -3.60
N GLY A 279 -19.51 -9.48 -2.80
CA GLY A 279 -19.61 -10.95 -2.84
C GLY A 279 -18.83 -11.66 -3.94
N THR A 280 -17.98 -10.98 -4.73
CA THR A 280 -17.28 -11.56 -5.89
C THR A 280 -15.75 -11.48 -5.80
N TRP A 281 -15.05 -12.42 -6.43
CA TRP A 281 -13.59 -12.50 -6.46
C TRP A 281 -12.90 -11.23 -6.98
N GLY A 282 -13.36 -10.64 -8.10
CA GLY A 282 -12.76 -9.43 -8.66
C GLY A 282 -12.99 -8.19 -7.79
N ALA A 283 -14.09 -8.15 -7.05
CA ALA A 283 -14.33 -7.14 -6.03
C ALA A 283 -13.47 -7.38 -4.77
N CYS A 284 -13.20 -8.63 -4.36
CA CYS A 284 -12.20 -8.95 -3.34
C CYS A 284 -10.81 -8.45 -3.76
N PHE A 285 -10.37 -8.76 -4.99
CA PHE A 285 -9.08 -8.32 -5.52
C PHE A 285 -8.98 -6.80 -5.55
N GLY A 286 -9.98 -6.11 -6.13
CA GLY A 286 -10.05 -4.65 -6.17
C GLY A 286 -9.98 -4.02 -4.79
N THR A 287 -10.82 -4.49 -3.86
CA THR A 287 -10.92 -3.91 -2.51
C THR A 287 -9.64 -4.14 -1.71
N HIS A 288 -9.05 -5.33 -1.80
CA HIS A 288 -7.80 -5.67 -1.10
C HIS A 288 -6.58 -4.95 -1.69
N LEU A 289 -6.55 -4.78 -3.02
CA LEU A 289 -5.52 -3.97 -3.66
C LEU A 289 -5.66 -2.48 -3.30
N GLY A 290 -6.91 -2.02 -3.13
CA GLY A 290 -7.23 -0.69 -2.61
C GLY A 290 -6.75 -0.46 -1.18
N SER A 291 -7.04 -1.37 -0.25
CA SER A 291 -6.57 -1.26 1.15
C SER A 291 -5.04 -1.27 1.23
N VAL A 292 -4.37 -2.06 0.39
CA VAL A 292 -2.90 -2.03 0.29
C VAL A 292 -2.38 -0.66 -0.15
N LEU A 293 -3.07 0.02 -1.08
CA LEU A 293 -2.71 1.38 -1.50
C LEU A 293 -3.00 2.43 -0.42
N HIS A 294 -4.05 2.22 0.39
CA HIS A 294 -4.39 3.07 1.53
C HIS A 294 -3.29 3.06 2.59
N GLU A 295 -2.89 1.87 3.07
CA GLU A 295 -1.82 1.76 4.08
C GLU A 295 -0.47 2.24 3.54
N LEU A 296 -0.15 1.95 2.27
CA LEU A 296 1.04 2.50 1.61
C LEU A 296 0.97 4.04 1.52
N GLY A 297 -0.22 4.60 1.29
CA GLY A 297 -0.50 6.03 1.33
C GLY A 297 -0.17 6.68 2.68
N HIS A 298 -0.50 6.02 3.79
CA HIS A 298 -0.07 6.48 5.12
C HIS A 298 1.44 6.46 5.31
N THR A 299 2.18 5.55 4.65
CA THR A 299 3.65 5.65 4.62
C THR A 299 4.14 6.86 3.83
N PHE A 300 3.41 7.30 2.80
CA PHE A 300 3.65 8.55 2.06
C PHE A 300 3.03 9.79 2.73
N ASP A 301 2.84 9.73 4.06
CA ASP A 301 2.42 10.84 4.91
C ASP A 301 0.98 11.34 4.65
N LEU A 302 0.20 10.63 3.82
CA LEU A 302 -1.20 10.94 3.53
C LEU A 302 -2.09 10.77 4.77
N GLY A 303 -3.03 11.70 4.94
CA GLY A 303 -4.06 11.63 5.97
C GLY A 303 -5.35 11.03 5.42
N HIS A 304 -6.27 10.71 6.32
CA HIS A 304 -7.64 10.42 5.91
C HIS A 304 -8.26 11.62 5.19
N THR A 305 -9.20 11.34 4.29
CA THR A 305 -9.97 12.31 3.51
C THR A 305 -11.43 11.87 3.42
N LYS A 306 -12.33 12.74 2.97
CA LYS A 306 -13.77 12.43 2.93
C LYS A 306 -14.15 11.46 1.80
N HIS A 307 -13.34 11.38 0.74
CA HIS A 307 -13.58 10.61 -0.49
C HIS A 307 -12.23 10.17 -1.12
N GLY A 308 -12.26 9.23 -2.06
CA GLY A 308 -11.04 8.73 -2.75
C GLY A 308 -10.34 7.60 -1.99
N ILE A 309 -9.09 7.26 -2.37
CA ILE A 309 -8.31 6.15 -1.79
C ILE A 309 -8.17 6.24 -0.27
N MET A 310 -7.86 7.42 0.28
CA MET A 310 -7.73 7.64 1.73
C MET A 310 -9.09 7.85 2.41
N ALA A 311 -10.09 7.10 1.96
CA ALA A 311 -11.49 7.01 2.38
C ALA A 311 -12.06 5.69 1.81
N ARG A 312 -13.36 5.40 1.92
CA ARG A 312 -13.95 4.17 1.30
C ARG A 312 -13.80 4.05 -0.23
N GLY A 313 -13.26 5.05 -0.94
CA GLY A 313 -13.02 5.00 -2.39
C GLY A 313 -11.87 4.08 -2.84
N PHE A 314 -11.17 3.41 -1.91
CA PHE A 314 -10.24 2.32 -2.24
C PHE A 314 -10.97 1.06 -2.78
N GLU A 315 -12.24 0.88 -2.40
CA GLU A 315 -13.08 -0.25 -2.81
C GLU A 315 -13.27 -0.35 -4.33
N ASP A 316 -13.40 0.81 -4.98
CA ASP A 316 -13.68 0.96 -6.41
C ASP A 316 -12.42 0.87 -7.29
N LEU A 317 -11.31 0.33 -6.78
CA LEU A 317 -10.04 0.23 -7.52
C LEU A 317 -10.16 -0.71 -8.73
N HIS A 318 -10.91 -1.81 -8.64
CA HIS A 318 -11.20 -2.69 -9.77
C HIS A 318 -11.89 -1.94 -10.93
N ILE A 319 -12.78 -0.99 -10.61
CA ILE A 319 -13.52 -0.17 -11.59
C ILE A 319 -12.58 0.72 -12.41
N PHE A 320 -11.47 1.18 -11.82
CA PHE A 320 -10.47 1.98 -12.54
C PHE A 320 -9.89 1.24 -13.74
N PHE A 321 -9.65 -0.07 -13.63
CA PHE A 321 -9.03 -0.89 -14.66
C PHE A 321 -10.03 -1.50 -15.65
N THR A 322 -11.26 -1.78 -15.22
CA THR A 322 -12.27 -2.44 -16.06
C THR A 322 -13.13 -1.47 -16.88
N ALA A 323 -13.30 -0.21 -16.43
CA ALA A 323 -14.16 0.75 -17.12
C ALA A 323 -13.35 1.79 -17.94
N PRO A 324 -13.44 1.81 -19.29
CA PRO A 324 -12.59 2.66 -20.14
C PRO A 324 -12.91 4.16 -20.05
N LEU A 325 -14.18 4.58 -19.96
CA LEU A 325 -14.61 6.00 -20.04
C LEU A 325 -15.08 6.66 -18.73
N LEU A 326 -14.99 6.01 -17.56
CA LEU A 326 -15.46 6.63 -16.31
C LEU A 326 -14.58 7.81 -15.88
N HIS A 327 -14.90 9.01 -16.36
CA HIS A 327 -14.35 10.27 -15.83
C HIS A 327 -14.99 10.59 -14.47
N CYS A 328 -14.20 10.50 -13.39
CA CYS A 328 -14.53 11.21 -12.16
C CYS A 328 -14.38 12.73 -12.40
N SER A 329 -15.44 13.37 -12.90
CA SER A 329 -15.43 14.81 -13.11
C SER A 329 -15.39 15.54 -11.76
N PHE A 330 -14.19 15.92 -11.31
CA PHE A 330 -13.89 16.49 -9.99
C PHE A 330 -14.89 17.58 -9.57
N ALA A 331 -15.30 18.43 -10.52
CA ALA A 331 -16.25 19.53 -10.33
C ALA A 331 -17.66 19.13 -9.85
N LYS A 332 -18.08 17.86 -9.97
CA LYS A 332 -19.44 17.42 -9.59
C LYS A 332 -19.54 16.70 -8.23
N HIS A 333 -18.43 16.29 -7.62
CA HIS A 333 -18.46 15.47 -6.40
C HIS A 333 -18.90 16.18 -5.12
N ASN A 334 -19.03 17.52 -5.14
CA ASN A 334 -19.67 18.28 -4.06
C ASN A 334 -21.21 18.09 -3.99
N ALA A 335 -21.81 17.25 -4.84
CA ALA A 335 -23.27 17.08 -4.91
C ALA A 335 -23.76 15.62 -4.72
N ARG A 336 -24.52 15.43 -3.63
CA ARG A 336 -25.62 14.45 -3.51
C ARG A 336 -25.30 12.93 -3.54
N GLY A 337 -24.03 12.53 -3.42
CA GLY A 337 -23.72 11.22 -2.83
C GLY A 337 -24.24 11.13 -1.39
N ASN A 338 -24.60 9.93 -0.91
CA ASN A 338 -25.11 9.77 0.47
C ASN A 338 -23.96 9.89 1.48
N VAL A 339 -23.63 11.12 1.87
CA VAL A 339 -22.44 11.53 2.65
C VAL A 339 -22.20 10.64 3.88
N ARG A 340 -23.26 10.14 4.50
CA ARG A 340 -23.21 9.28 5.70
C ARG A 340 -22.46 7.94 5.48
N ALA A 341 -22.42 7.42 4.25
CA ALA A 341 -21.67 6.22 3.90
C ALA A 341 -20.21 6.51 3.54
N SER A 342 -19.88 7.74 3.12
CA SER A 342 -18.51 8.16 2.86
C SER A 342 -17.78 8.65 4.12
N LEU A 343 -18.51 8.87 5.21
CA LEU A 343 -18.02 9.22 6.55
C LEU A 343 -18.06 8.06 7.55
N SER A 344 -18.60 6.90 7.18
CA SER A 344 -18.45 5.67 7.96
C SER A 344 -17.11 5.01 7.61
N SER A 345 -16.27 4.74 8.60
CA SER A 345 -15.11 3.88 8.43
C SER A 345 -15.55 2.48 7.98
N SER A 346 -14.76 1.85 7.11
CA SER A 346 -14.88 0.41 6.83
C SER A 346 -14.32 -0.36 8.02
N SER A 347 -14.92 -1.49 8.38
CA SER A 347 -14.36 -2.36 9.43
C SER A 347 -13.15 -3.16 8.94
N LEU A 348 -12.85 -3.14 7.64
CA LEU A 348 -11.71 -3.82 7.03
C LEU A 348 -10.38 -3.08 7.25
N LEU A 349 -10.45 -1.77 7.49
CA LEU A 349 -9.34 -0.87 7.81
C LEU A 349 -9.45 -0.35 9.26
N LYS A 350 -8.41 0.34 9.72
CA LYS A 350 -8.37 1.03 11.01
C LYS A 350 -8.12 2.52 10.86
N GLU A 351 -8.35 3.27 11.93
CA GLU A 351 -7.85 4.64 12.04
C GLU A 351 -6.31 4.64 12.09
N PRO A 352 -5.62 5.55 11.38
CA PRO A 352 -4.17 5.53 11.23
C PRO A 352 -3.41 5.78 12.52
N VAL A 353 -2.40 4.95 12.77
CA VAL A 353 -1.55 5.07 13.94
C VAL A 353 -0.45 6.11 13.69
N THR A 354 -0.53 7.26 14.35
CA THR A 354 0.52 8.29 14.32
C THR A 354 1.76 7.85 15.10
N PHE A 355 2.60 7.02 14.47
CA PHE A 355 3.94 6.72 14.97
C PHE A 355 4.75 8.02 15.07
N ARG A 356 5.10 8.43 16.30
CA ARG A 356 5.69 9.75 16.60
C ARG A 356 7.12 9.97 16.10
N THR A 357 7.74 8.95 15.49
CA THR A 357 9.06 9.03 14.86
C THR A 357 9.06 8.24 13.56
N ASP A 358 9.71 8.81 12.54
CA ASP A 358 10.13 8.05 11.37
C ASP A 358 11.09 6.95 11.85
N PHE A 359 10.70 5.68 11.74
CA PHE A 359 11.26 4.60 12.58
C PHE A 359 12.77 4.36 12.36
N VAL A 360 13.22 4.65 11.13
CA VAL A 360 14.62 4.70 10.68
C VAL A 360 15.52 5.61 11.52
N ALA A 361 14.99 6.71 12.07
CA ALA A 361 15.79 7.76 12.71
C ALA A 361 16.45 7.34 14.05
N ARG A 362 16.25 6.10 14.52
CA ARG A 362 16.89 5.54 15.72
C ARG A 362 18.29 4.96 15.49
N GLN A 363 19.02 5.37 14.45
CA GLN A 363 20.47 5.12 14.37
C GLN A 363 21.28 6.05 15.30
N GLN A 364 21.07 5.90 16.60
CA GLN A 364 22.11 6.09 17.60
C GLN A 364 22.26 4.75 18.33
N GLN A 365 23.41 4.12 18.18
CA GLN A 365 23.63 2.73 18.58
C GLN A 365 23.49 2.54 20.10
N PRO A 366 22.71 1.55 20.57
CA PRO A 366 23.06 0.81 21.77
C PRO A 366 24.19 -0.16 21.42
N SER A 367 25.42 0.20 21.76
CA SER A 367 26.57 -0.71 21.66
C SER A 367 26.38 -1.95 22.54
N ASN A 368 26.95 -3.08 22.12
CA ASN A 368 27.09 -4.34 22.88
C ASN A 368 25.85 -5.26 22.92
N ILE A 369 25.57 -5.95 21.81
CA ILE A 369 25.19 -7.37 21.86
C ILE A 369 26.22 -8.12 21.02
N ASN A 370 26.98 -9.03 21.64
CA ASN A 370 28.04 -9.79 20.99
C ASN A 370 27.57 -11.23 20.77
N MET A 371 27.42 -11.67 19.52
CA MET A 371 27.17 -13.07 19.16
C MET A 371 28.11 -13.49 18.04
N THR A 372 29.03 -14.38 18.36
CA THR A 372 30.00 -14.95 17.42
C THR A 372 29.29 -15.91 16.46
N VAL A 373 29.42 -15.66 15.15
CA VAL A 373 29.03 -16.62 14.10
C VAL A 373 30.31 -17.15 13.46
N ALA A 374 30.42 -18.47 13.32
CA ALA A 374 31.58 -19.08 12.65
C ALA A 374 31.55 -18.80 11.13
N PRO A 375 32.70 -18.68 10.45
CA PRO A 375 32.73 -18.43 9.01
C PRO A 375 32.09 -19.55 8.18
N LEU A 376 31.58 -19.20 7.00
CA LEU A 376 31.37 -20.13 5.91
C LEU A 376 32.60 -20.06 4.99
N ASP A 377 33.31 -21.17 4.84
CA ASP A 377 34.46 -21.25 3.94
C ASP A 377 34.02 -21.01 2.48
N THR A 378 34.77 -20.16 1.78
CA THR A 378 34.50 -19.77 0.39
C THR A 378 35.76 -19.95 -0.45
N GLU A 379 35.88 -21.14 -1.04
CA GLU A 379 36.97 -21.51 -1.94
C GLU A 379 36.46 -21.60 -3.39
N ASN A 380 37.11 -20.83 -4.27
CA ASN A 380 37.10 -20.91 -5.74
C ASN A 380 35.97 -20.21 -6.52
N LEU A 381 36.22 -18.92 -6.79
CA LEU A 381 35.66 -18.14 -7.90
C LEU A 381 36.82 -17.58 -8.75
N SER A 382 36.99 -18.06 -9.98
CA SER A 382 37.75 -17.47 -11.11
C SER A 382 37.72 -18.47 -12.29
N SER A 383 37.80 -18.10 -13.57
CA SER A 383 38.04 -16.82 -14.27
C SER A 383 37.10 -16.77 -15.51
N ASP A 384 36.62 -15.64 -16.05
CA ASP A 384 37.29 -14.44 -16.62
C ASP A 384 38.22 -14.78 -17.81
N THR A 385 37.83 -14.68 -19.09
CA THR A 385 37.91 -13.47 -19.96
C THR A 385 37.66 -13.86 -21.44
N SER A 386 37.46 -13.00 -22.46
CA SER A 386 36.70 -11.73 -22.59
C SER A 386 36.69 -11.20 -24.06
N SER A 387 35.54 -10.70 -24.55
CA SER A 387 35.35 -9.73 -25.66
C SER A 387 35.73 -10.03 -27.14
N SER A 388 34.99 -9.33 -28.03
CA SER A 388 35.24 -8.95 -29.45
C SER A 388 34.89 -9.88 -30.64
N ASP A 389 33.90 -9.43 -31.40
CA ASP A 389 33.62 -9.64 -32.85
C ASP A 389 34.73 -9.00 -33.74
N PRO A 390 34.73 -9.08 -35.11
CA PRO A 390 33.67 -9.57 -36.02
C PRO A 390 34.11 -10.41 -37.24
N LEU A 391 33.11 -10.91 -38.02
CA LEU A 391 32.97 -10.81 -39.50
C LEU A 391 32.26 -12.04 -40.13
N ASP A 392 31.17 -11.76 -40.85
CA ASP A 392 30.71 -12.52 -42.04
C ASP A 392 31.79 -12.45 -43.17
N PRO A 393 31.87 -13.38 -44.15
CA PRO A 393 30.67 -13.90 -44.84
C PRO A 393 30.69 -15.35 -45.40
N ASP A 394 29.51 -15.70 -45.93
CA ASP A 394 29.27 -16.35 -47.24
C ASP A 394 29.02 -17.86 -47.38
N SER A 395 28.14 -18.15 -48.34
CA SER A 395 27.99 -19.38 -49.13
C SER A 395 27.42 -20.69 -48.51
N SER A 396 26.12 -20.89 -48.77
CA SER A 396 25.52 -22.06 -49.48
C SER A 396 25.65 -23.52 -48.97
N THR A 397 24.52 -24.25 -49.09
CA THR A 397 24.40 -25.72 -49.28
C THR A 397 24.85 -26.63 -48.09
N GLU A 398 24.33 -27.85 -47.87
CA GLU A 398 23.23 -28.57 -48.54
C GLU A 398 22.43 -29.53 -47.61
N CYS A 399 21.34 -30.00 -48.20
CA CYS A 399 20.33 -30.97 -47.82
C CYS A 399 20.68 -32.22 -46.97
N SER A 400 19.63 -32.71 -46.28
CA SER A 400 19.18 -34.13 -46.21
C SER A 400 19.86 -35.18 -45.31
N SER A 401 18.99 -36.05 -44.75
CA SER A 401 19.12 -37.49 -44.41
C SER A 401 20.46 -38.09 -43.93
N GLY A 402 20.49 -39.01 -42.95
CA GLY A 402 19.39 -39.68 -42.24
C GLY A 402 19.84 -41.03 -41.64
N GLN A 403 18.92 -41.75 -40.99
CA GLN A 403 18.96 -43.19 -40.63
C GLN A 403 20.33 -43.90 -40.48
N HIS A 404 20.72 -44.30 -39.25
CA HIS A 404 20.64 -45.74 -38.86
C HIS A 404 21.01 -46.04 -37.39
N LEU A 405 20.33 -47.05 -36.83
CA LEU A 405 20.78 -47.95 -35.76
C LEU A 405 21.55 -49.14 -36.41
N PRO A 406 22.40 -49.96 -35.72
CA PRO A 406 22.20 -50.38 -34.33
C PRO A 406 23.44 -50.78 -33.45
N SER A 407 23.14 -50.99 -32.15
CA SER A 407 23.59 -52.10 -31.28
C SER A 407 25.06 -52.32 -30.83
N LEU A 408 25.12 -52.80 -29.58
CA LEU A 408 26.06 -53.76 -28.96
C LEU A 408 27.46 -53.29 -28.52
N ALA A 409 27.77 -53.64 -27.28
CA ALA A 409 29.01 -53.35 -26.57
C ALA A 409 30.06 -54.46 -26.76
N PHE A 410 31.34 -54.15 -26.48
CA PHE A 410 32.21 -55.07 -25.76
C PHE A 410 33.49 -54.42 -25.17
N LYS A 411 33.91 -54.96 -24.03
CA LYS A 411 35.28 -55.06 -23.46
C LYS A 411 36.04 -53.80 -23.02
N CYS A 412 36.45 -53.88 -21.74
CA CYS A 412 37.58 -53.21 -21.12
C CYS A 412 38.91 -53.49 -21.86
N ASN A 413 39.95 -52.69 -21.58
CA ASN A 413 41.17 -53.25 -20.99
C ASN A 413 42.11 -52.21 -20.33
N LEU A 414 43.01 -52.70 -19.44
CA LEU A 414 44.32 -52.12 -19.03
C LEU A 414 44.35 -50.81 -18.18
N GLN A 415 45.25 -50.63 -17.19
CA GLN A 415 46.07 -51.57 -16.39
C GLN A 415 46.70 -50.94 -15.12
N GLY A 416 46.73 -51.68 -13.99
CA GLY A 416 47.67 -51.51 -12.86
C GLY A 416 47.37 -50.41 -11.81
N GLY A 417 47.57 -50.62 -10.50
CA GLY A 417 47.85 -51.86 -9.75
C GLY A 417 48.42 -51.63 -8.34
N VAL A 418 48.29 -52.63 -7.42
CA VAL A 418 48.98 -52.76 -6.10
C VAL A 418 48.47 -51.77 -5.00
N ASP A 419 48.17 -52.13 -3.74
CA ASP A 419 48.28 -53.37 -2.94
C ASP A 419 47.12 -53.52 -1.88
N GLN A 420 47.09 -54.68 -1.18
CA GLN A 420 46.52 -55.05 0.16
C GLN A 420 45.65 -54.05 1.00
N LYS A 421 44.67 -54.45 1.85
CA LYS A 421 44.47 -55.72 2.61
C LYS A 421 43.01 -55.93 3.08
N CYS A 422 42.72 -57.08 3.71
CA CYS A 422 41.35 -57.61 3.95
C CYS A 422 40.60 -57.11 5.20
N SER A 423 39.25 -57.13 5.17
CA SER A 423 38.39 -57.84 6.15
C SER A 423 36.89 -57.84 5.77
N THR A 424 36.11 -58.80 6.30
CA THR A 424 34.71 -59.15 5.93
C THR A 424 34.04 -59.96 7.07
N PRO A 425 32.71 -60.29 7.06
CA PRO A 425 31.56 -59.74 6.31
C PRO A 425 30.54 -59.10 7.32
N PRO A 426 29.33 -59.60 7.73
CA PRO A 426 28.22 -60.32 7.05
C PRO A 426 26.75 -59.89 7.39
N ILE A 427 25.79 -60.24 6.50
CA ILE A 427 24.41 -60.84 6.76
C ILE A 427 23.36 -60.03 7.60
N CYS A 428 22.05 -59.91 7.27
CA CYS A 428 21.21 -60.26 6.10
C CYS A 428 19.76 -59.63 6.16
N VAL A 429 19.04 -59.72 5.01
CA VAL A 429 17.59 -59.95 4.71
C VAL A 429 16.65 -60.21 5.94
N SER A 430 15.35 -59.82 6.02
CA SER A 430 14.19 -59.89 5.09
C SER A 430 12.99 -59.01 5.56
N SER A 431 12.28 -58.19 4.76
CA SER A 431 11.09 -58.44 3.87
C SER A 431 9.69 -58.65 4.52
N SER A 432 8.62 -58.16 3.83
CA SER A 432 7.19 -58.65 3.82
C SER A 432 6.34 -58.64 5.13
N ASP A 433 5.00 -58.45 5.14
CA ASP A 433 4.03 -57.98 4.12
C ASP A 433 2.65 -57.53 4.72
N ALA A 434 1.89 -56.80 3.88
CA ALA A 434 0.44 -56.61 3.74
C ALA A 434 -0.65 -56.84 4.85
N SER A 435 -1.71 -56.00 4.73
CA SER A 435 -3.18 -56.29 4.86
C SER A 435 -3.99 -55.87 6.12
N THR A 436 -5.32 -55.81 5.94
CA THR A 436 -6.40 -55.17 6.73
C THR A 436 -7.62 -56.13 6.85
N PRO A 437 -8.83 -55.81 7.39
CA PRO A 437 -9.35 -54.64 8.15
C PRO A 437 -10.20 -55.04 9.41
N ASP A 438 -10.99 -54.09 9.97
CA ASP A 438 -12.47 -54.17 10.24
C ASP A 438 -12.99 -53.83 11.66
N ASP A 439 -14.22 -53.25 11.71
CA ASP A 439 -15.24 -52.98 12.78
C ASP A 439 -14.80 -52.66 14.26
N GLY A 440 -15.56 -51.98 15.14
CA GLY A 440 -16.86 -51.31 15.03
C GLY A 440 -17.49 -51.00 16.42
N ARG A 441 -18.40 -49.99 16.49
CA ARG A 441 -19.23 -49.56 17.67
C ARG A 441 -18.45 -48.84 18.81
N ARG A 442 -18.83 -47.73 19.48
CA ARG A 442 -20.04 -46.84 19.64
C ARG A 442 -20.73 -46.99 21.02
N TRP A 443 -21.18 -45.85 21.58
CA TRP A 443 -21.80 -45.62 22.91
C TRP A 443 -20.83 -45.60 24.11
N CYS A 444 -21.06 -44.90 25.24
CA CYS A 444 -21.68 -43.58 25.53
C CYS A 444 -21.61 -43.36 27.06
N ASN A 445 -21.19 -42.19 27.54
CA ASN A 445 -21.76 -41.43 28.69
C ASN A 445 -20.76 -40.50 29.40
N SER A 446 -21.27 -39.34 29.79
CA SER A 446 -20.78 -38.43 30.84
C SER A 446 -21.92 -38.25 31.84
N PRO A 447 -21.81 -37.46 32.93
CA PRO A 447 -20.65 -36.78 33.53
C PRO A 447 -20.44 -37.17 35.01
N LEU A 448 -19.50 -36.52 35.73
CA LEU A 448 -19.71 -35.97 37.09
C LEU A 448 -18.47 -35.25 37.66
N THR A 449 -18.73 -34.23 38.47
CA THR A 449 -17.83 -33.41 39.33
C THR A 449 -18.69 -32.86 40.49
N PRO A 450 -18.19 -32.26 41.59
CA PRO A 450 -16.79 -31.96 42.00
C PRO A 450 -16.48 -32.37 43.47
N THR A 451 -15.29 -32.02 44.01
CA THR A 451 -15.07 -31.22 45.27
C THR A 451 -13.68 -31.44 45.94
N HIS A 452 -13.23 -30.39 46.64
CA HIS A 452 -12.24 -30.21 47.75
C HIS A 452 -11.48 -31.41 48.38
N THR A 453 -10.31 -31.26 49.02
CA THR A 453 -9.49 -30.07 49.40
C THR A 453 -7.99 -30.32 49.07
N THR A 454 -6.89 -29.86 49.70
CA THR A 454 -6.52 -29.18 50.98
C THR A 454 -5.27 -28.29 50.74
N ALA A 455 -4.72 -27.62 51.77
CA ALA A 455 -3.57 -26.68 51.66
C ALA A 455 -2.42 -26.94 52.66
N ALA A 456 -1.28 -26.29 52.44
CA ALA A 456 -0.21 -26.09 53.43
C ALA A 456 0.46 -24.70 53.21
N THR A 457 0.90 -24.03 54.27
CA THR A 457 1.46 -22.65 54.27
C THR A 457 2.27 -22.43 55.55
N ILE A 458 3.38 -21.66 55.51
CA ILE A 458 4.19 -21.02 56.60
C ILE A 458 5.50 -20.51 55.92
N THR A 459 6.04 -19.26 55.98
CA THR A 459 6.35 -18.26 57.03
C THR A 459 7.57 -18.64 57.91
N THR A 460 8.47 -17.80 58.42
CA THR A 460 8.86 -16.35 58.35
C THR A 460 10.30 -16.25 58.99
N ASP A 461 11.09 -15.16 59.09
CA ASP A 461 10.97 -13.72 58.81
C ASP A 461 12.38 -13.04 58.66
N ALA A 462 12.40 -11.70 58.53
CA ALA A 462 13.41 -10.74 59.04
C ALA A 462 14.78 -10.49 58.33
N SER A 463 15.27 -9.26 58.54
CA SER A 463 16.60 -8.68 58.27
C SER A 463 17.39 -8.54 59.63
N PRO A 464 18.58 -7.87 59.81
CA PRO A 464 19.25 -6.82 59.01
C PRO A 464 20.81 -6.85 58.99
N ASP A 465 21.42 -5.66 58.73
CA ASP A 465 22.75 -5.14 59.16
C ASP A 465 24.09 -5.40 58.39
N SER A 466 24.51 -4.33 57.70
CA SER A 466 25.82 -3.63 57.86
C SER A 466 27.15 -4.20 57.30
N GLY A 467 28.15 -3.30 57.15
CA GLY A 467 29.54 -3.58 56.69
C GLY A 467 29.73 -3.34 55.17
N VAL A 468 30.42 -2.31 54.65
CA VAL A 468 31.73 -1.66 54.93
C VAL A 468 32.93 -2.56 54.63
N GLY A 469 33.70 -2.23 53.57
CA GLY A 469 34.94 -2.96 53.23
C GLY A 469 35.64 -2.49 51.95
N ASN A 470 36.73 -1.70 52.10
CA ASN A 470 37.70 -1.32 51.06
C ASN A 470 38.30 -2.57 50.35
N SER A 471 38.81 -2.52 49.11
CA SER A 471 40.01 -1.75 48.76
C SER A 471 40.42 -1.81 47.27
N ARG A 472 41.02 -0.70 46.80
CA ARG A 472 41.99 -0.57 45.67
C ARG A 472 43.43 -0.60 46.26
N PRO A 473 44.55 -0.44 45.51
CA PRO A 473 44.77 -0.31 44.05
C PRO A 473 45.52 -1.57 43.51
N THR A 474 46.48 -1.65 42.57
CA THR A 474 47.37 -0.73 41.80
C THR A 474 47.77 -1.30 40.43
N ASN A 475 48.07 -0.40 39.47
CA ASN A 475 49.22 -0.32 38.53
C ASN A 475 49.72 -1.62 37.83
N ASP A 476 50.05 -1.61 36.53
CA ASP A 476 51.14 -0.75 36.03
C ASP A 476 51.03 -0.10 34.63
N ASN A 477 51.91 0.89 34.48
CA ASN A 477 52.37 1.66 33.31
C ASN A 477 52.59 0.83 32.01
N ALA A 478 52.67 1.37 30.78
CA ALA A 478 52.31 2.66 30.12
C ALA A 478 52.51 2.43 28.57
N ALA A 479 52.66 3.36 27.60
CA ALA A 479 52.80 4.82 27.49
C ALA A 479 52.44 5.29 26.04
N PHE A 480 52.68 6.58 25.71
CA PHE A 480 52.50 7.27 24.41
C PHE A 480 51.05 7.44 23.90
N SER A 481 50.42 8.63 23.81
CA SER A 481 50.80 9.96 23.25
C SER A 481 50.56 10.02 21.72
N ASN A 482 49.89 11.04 21.13
CA ASN A 482 49.88 12.47 21.52
C ASN A 482 48.65 13.29 20.99
N LYS A 483 48.38 14.44 21.65
CA LYS A 483 47.67 15.68 21.18
C LYS A 483 46.22 15.63 20.60
N LEU A 484 45.28 16.19 21.38
CA LEU A 484 44.48 17.43 21.13
C LEU A 484 43.31 17.45 22.16
N THR A 485 43.23 18.26 23.24
CA THR A 485 43.13 19.74 23.36
C THR A 485 42.23 20.41 22.32
N SER A 486 41.27 21.28 22.66
CA SER A 486 40.77 21.79 23.96
C SER A 486 39.58 22.75 23.71
N SER A 487 38.56 22.92 24.55
CA SER A 487 38.10 22.21 25.76
C SER A 487 36.66 22.66 26.09
N PHE A 488 35.94 21.95 26.97
CA PHE A 488 34.70 22.43 27.62
C PHE A 488 34.90 22.51 29.13
N SER A 489 34.46 23.60 29.76
CA SER A 489 34.63 23.85 31.19
C SER A 489 33.30 24.14 31.88
N ASN A 490 33.00 23.35 32.92
CA ASN A 490 32.36 23.73 34.19
C ASN A 490 30.97 24.41 34.19
N LEU A 491 30.05 24.11 35.11
CA LEU A 491 29.90 22.97 36.02
C LEU A 491 28.44 22.96 36.52
N THR A 492 28.02 21.88 37.18
CA THR A 492 26.70 21.79 37.84
C THR A 492 26.63 22.67 39.10
N THR A 493 25.40 22.99 39.56
CA THR A 493 24.82 22.47 40.82
C THR A 493 23.72 23.40 41.35
N SER A 494 22.50 22.90 41.53
CA SER A 494 21.76 22.93 42.83
C SER A 494 20.33 22.38 42.68
N LEU A 495 19.89 21.64 43.69
CA LEU A 495 18.52 21.18 43.94
C LEU A 495 18.30 21.31 45.45
N TYR A 496 17.24 21.99 45.90
CA TYR A 496 16.59 21.79 47.20
C TYR A 496 15.26 22.56 47.27
N ASP A 497 14.29 22.00 48.00
CA ASP A 497 12.95 22.56 48.20
C ASP A 497 12.91 23.72 49.22
N LEU A 498 11.83 24.52 49.22
CA LEU A 498 10.88 24.57 50.36
C LEU A 498 9.67 25.52 50.16
N ASP A 499 8.58 25.11 50.80
CA ASP A 499 7.38 25.82 51.30
C ASP A 499 6.59 26.89 50.52
N SER A 500 5.43 26.42 50.04
CA SER A 500 4.09 26.76 50.58
C SER A 500 3.80 28.18 51.15
N SER A 501 3.03 28.97 50.38
CA SER A 501 1.99 29.88 50.89
C SER A 501 1.02 30.26 49.75
N GLY A 502 -0.23 30.65 49.99
CA GLY A 502 -0.93 30.72 51.29
C GLY A 502 -2.03 31.78 51.38
N ALA A 503 -2.73 32.14 50.30
CA ALA A 503 -3.73 33.21 50.31
C ALA A 503 -5.04 32.82 49.61
N LYS A 504 -6.16 32.87 50.35
CA LYS A 504 -7.52 32.86 49.80
C LYS A 504 -8.02 34.30 49.65
N MET A 505 -8.78 34.58 48.59
CA MET A 505 -9.95 35.45 48.68
C MET A 505 -11.06 34.93 47.75
N GLU A 506 -12.22 34.65 48.32
CA GLU A 506 -13.50 34.53 47.60
C GLU A 506 -14.27 35.85 47.80
N ALA A 507 -15.08 36.25 46.82
CA ALA A 507 -16.48 36.71 47.00
C ALA A 507 -16.98 37.59 45.83
N ASP A 508 -17.81 36.98 44.97
CA ASP A 508 -19.11 37.50 44.50
C ASP A 508 -19.20 38.84 43.71
N GLY A 509 -20.33 39.05 43.01
CA GLY A 509 -20.68 40.34 42.39
C GLY A 509 -21.09 40.28 40.91
N SER A 510 -22.35 39.94 40.63
CA SER A 510 -23.03 40.13 39.34
C SER A 510 -24.49 40.54 39.57
N PRO A 511 -25.26 41.05 38.58
CA PRO A 511 -24.90 41.63 37.26
C PRO A 511 -25.53 43.02 37.01
N ALA A 512 -25.19 43.74 35.91
CA ALA A 512 -26.04 44.84 35.41
C ALA A 512 -25.83 45.25 33.93
N LYS A 513 -26.98 45.51 33.27
CA LYS A 513 -27.25 46.49 32.19
C LYS A 513 -26.55 46.40 30.81
N ILE A 514 -27.32 45.79 29.91
CA ILE A 514 -27.48 46.16 28.49
C ILE A 514 -27.60 47.70 28.31
N MET A 515 -27.04 48.23 27.22
CA MET A 515 -27.49 49.47 26.59
C MET A 515 -27.55 49.32 25.06
N THR A 516 -28.59 49.89 24.45
CA THR A 516 -28.83 49.90 22.99
C THR A 516 -28.61 51.29 22.41
N ALA A 517 -27.89 51.37 21.28
CA ALA A 517 -27.75 52.59 20.49
C ALA A 517 -27.66 52.29 19.00
N SER A 518 -28.82 52.28 18.35
CA SER A 518 -28.97 52.45 16.89
C SER A 518 -28.81 53.92 16.51
N PHE A 519 -28.20 54.24 15.35
CA PHE A 519 -28.66 55.38 14.52
C PHE A 519 -28.22 55.28 13.04
N THR A 520 -29.24 55.34 12.17
CA THR A 520 -29.34 55.78 10.75
C THR A 520 -28.16 55.84 9.78
N ASN A 521 -28.48 55.37 8.56
CA ASN A 521 -27.92 55.73 7.25
C ASN A 521 -27.59 57.23 7.05
N LEU A 522 -26.67 57.50 6.12
CA LEU A 522 -26.73 58.67 5.23
C LEU A 522 -26.19 58.30 3.84
N SER A 523 -26.85 58.78 2.79
CA SER A 523 -26.56 58.53 1.37
C SER A 523 -26.27 59.84 0.64
N CYS A 524 -25.42 59.81 -0.40
CA CYS A 524 -25.26 60.88 -1.39
C CYS A 524 -24.84 60.29 -2.76
N ASP A 525 -25.20 60.97 -3.84
CA ASP A 525 -25.20 60.47 -5.23
C ASP A 525 -24.13 61.10 -6.15
N GLY A 526 -23.93 60.45 -7.31
CA GLY A 526 -23.35 61.04 -8.53
C GLY A 526 -21.87 60.71 -8.80
N GLY A 527 -21.41 60.49 -10.04
CA GLY A 527 -22.13 60.35 -11.33
C GLY A 527 -21.31 60.90 -12.52
N GLY A 528 -20.96 60.08 -13.53
CA GLY A 528 -20.14 60.58 -14.66
C GLY A 528 -19.65 59.57 -15.72
N VAL A 529 -20.54 59.18 -16.65
CA VAL A 529 -20.41 58.89 -18.11
C VAL A 529 -19.12 58.28 -18.75
N LEU A 530 -19.37 57.38 -19.72
CA LEU A 530 -18.51 56.59 -20.66
C LEU A 530 -17.84 57.44 -21.80
N PRO A 531 -17.00 56.93 -22.76
CA PRO A 531 -16.85 55.56 -23.33
C PRO A 531 -15.39 55.05 -23.58
N GLY A 532 -15.10 53.88 -24.18
CA GLY A 532 -15.93 52.70 -24.52
C GLY A 532 -15.59 52.03 -25.89
N THR A 533 -15.36 50.70 -25.92
CA THR A 533 -15.26 49.85 -27.14
C THR A 533 -15.66 48.37 -26.87
N ARG A 534 -16.00 47.62 -27.93
CA ARG A 534 -16.52 46.22 -27.97
C ARG A 534 -15.60 45.33 -28.86
N PRO A 535 -15.72 43.97 -29.00
CA PRO A 535 -16.96 43.18 -29.27
C PRO A 535 -16.97 41.75 -28.62
N PRO A 536 -17.72 40.73 -29.12
CA PRO A 536 -19.19 40.57 -29.10
C PRO A 536 -19.70 39.25 -28.42
N GLN A 537 -21.02 39.02 -28.41
CA GLN A 537 -21.68 37.77 -27.96
C GLN A 537 -22.81 37.31 -28.91
N ALA A 538 -23.08 35.99 -28.94
CA ALA A 538 -24.34 35.30 -29.28
C ALA A 538 -24.30 33.88 -28.64
N LEU A 539 -25.29 33.24 -27.99
CA LEU A 539 -26.72 33.47 -27.67
C LEU A 539 -27.75 32.63 -28.49
N SER A 540 -27.92 31.36 -28.11
CA SER A 540 -29.16 30.55 -28.25
C SER A 540 -29.07 29.32 -27.31
N SER A 541 -29.97 28.95 -26.38
CA SER A 541 -31.44 29.03 -26.19
C SER A 541 -32.26 27.85 -26.75
N MET A 542 -32.69 26.94 -25.86
CA MET A 542 -33.85 26.04 -26.01
C MET A 542 -34.44 25.75 -24.59
N PRO A 543 -35.75 25.43 -24.46
CA PRO A 543 -36.49 25.61 -23.21
C PRO A 543 -36.67 24.35 -22.33
N ASP A 544 -37.12 24.58 -21.11
CA ASP A 544 -37.65 23.60 -20.14
C ASP A 544 -39.19 23.50 -20.27
N LEU A 545 -39.77 22.32 -20.03
CA LEU A 545 -41.23 22.08 -20.03
C LEU A 545 -41.60 20.96 -19.05
N SER A 546 -42.49 21.29 -18.11
CA SER A 546 -42.92 20.40 -17.03
C SER A 546 -44.43 20.21 -16.97
N GLU A 547 -44.94 19.04 -17.37
CA GLU A 547 -46.28 18.51 -17.06
C GLU A 547 -46.36 17.02 -17.51
N GLY A 548 -47.16 16.13 -16.90
CA GLY A 548 -47.96 16.35 -15.70
C GLY A 548 -49.23 15.50 -15.51
N TYR A 549 -49.38 14.30 -16.08
CA TYR A 549 -50.57 13.45 -15.82
C TYR A 549 -50.26 11.94 -15.78
N GLY A 550 -51.08 11.18 -15.05
CA GLY A 550 -50.88 9.74 -14.81
C GLY A 550 -52.07 8.85 -15.24
N GLY A 551 -51.82 7.55 -15.36
CA GLY A 551 -52.84 6.56 -15.71
C GLY A 551 -52.56 5.17 -15.12
N LYS A 552 -53.48 4.66 -14.31
CA LYS A 552 -53.41 3.29 -13.75
C LYS A 552 -53.90 2.26 -14.77
N ARG A 553 -53.26 1.07 -14.80
CA ARG A 553 -53.96 -0.18 -15.15
C ARG A 553 -53.23 -1.38 -14.52
N ASN A 554 -53.99 -2.19 -13.77
CA ASN A 554 -53.49 -3.44 -13.16
C ASN A 554 -53.92 -4.63 -14.01
N ALA A 555 -52.97 -5.49 -14.33
CA ALA A 555 -53.18 -6.91 -14.61
C ALA A 555 -51.85 -7.63 -14.34
N GLY A 556 -51.86 -8.74 -13.61
CA GLY A 556 -50.63 -9.46 -13.31
C GLY A 556 -50.92 -10.90 -12.88
N ARG A 557 -49.89 -11.74 -12.87
CA ARG A 557 -49.91 -13.00 -12.13
C ARG A 557 -48.51 -13.56 -11.87
N TRP A 558 -48.43 -14.33 -10.80
CA TRP A 558 -47.32 -15.20 -10.38
C TRP A 558 -46.05 -14.50 -9.86
N SER A 559 -45.39 -15.22 -8.95
CA SER A 559 -44.46 -14.67 -7.98
C SER A 559 -43.44 -15.74 -7.57
N SER A 560 -42.19 -15.34 -7.41
CA SER A 560 -41.15 -16.12 -6.72
C SER A 560 -40.49 -15.26 -5.64
N PRO A 561 -39.92 -15.83 -4.56
CA PRO A 561 -39.48 -15.07 -3.39
C PRO A 561 -38.38 -14.06 -3.74
N GLY A 562 -38.66 -12.77 -3.51
CA GLY A 562 -37.80 -11.68 -3.96
C GLY A 562 -36.64 -11.38 -3.01
N TRP A 563 -35.41 -11.55 -3.50
CA TRP A 563 -34.25 -10.84 -2.97
C TRP A 563 -34.44 -9.33 -3.16
N ARG A 564 -34.94 -8.64 -2.12
CA ARG A 564 -35.00 -7.16 -2.11
C ARG A 564 -33.63 -6.55 -1.81
N GLY A 565 -32.71 -6.69 -2.77
CA GLY A 565 -31.49 -5.90 -2.79
C GLY A 565 -31.82 -4.40 -2.85
N HIS A 566 -31.21 -3.59 -1.98
CA HIS A 566 -31.35 -2.15 -1.98
C HIS A 566 -30.65 -1.55 -3.21
N ARG A 567 -31.34 -1.51 -4.36
CA ARG A 567 -30.90 -0.77 -5.55
C ARG A 567 -31.07 0.74 -5.33
N ALA A 568 -30.23 1.31 -4.47
CA ALA A 568 -29.79 2.67 -4.65
C ALA A 568 -29.00 2.73 -5.96
N CYS A 569 -29.38 3.62 -6.89
CA CYS A 569 -28.62 3.83 -8.11
C CYS A 569 -27.41 4.71 -7.79
N SER A 570 -26.35 4.10 -7.25
CA SER A 570 -25.04 4.74 -7.19
C SER A 570 -24.49 4.87 -8.60
N VAL A 571 -24.17 6.09 -9.02
CA VAL A 571 -23.23 6.29 -10.14
C VAL A 571 -21.90 5.72 -9.67
N SER A 572 -21.47 4.61 -10.27
CA SER A 572 -20.20 3.97 -9.92
C SER A 572 -19.05 4.91 -10.27
N CYS A 573 -18.34 5.36 -9.25
CA CYS A 573 -17.21 6.27 -9.40
C CYS A 573 -15.95 5.44 -9.19
N ARG A 574 -15.07 5.41 -10.20
CA ARG A 574 -13.77 4.74 -10.09
C ARG A 574 -12.96 5.31 -8.91
N ALA A 575 -12.04 4.51 -8.37
CA ALA A 575 -11.04 4.99 -7.43
C ALA A 575 -10.28 6.22 -7.95
N PHE A 576 -9.97 7.16 -7.05
CA PHE A 576 -9.28 8.42 -7.34
C PHE A 576 -8.60 8.99 -6.07
N TRP A 577 -7.69 9.95 -6.23
CA TRP A 577 -7.10 10.68 -5.10
C TRP A 577 -7.90 11.93 -4.76
N ALA A 578 -8.19 12.15 -3.48
CA ALA A 578 -8.59 13.46 -3.00
C ALA A 578 -7.47 14.48 -3.25
N ARG A 579 -7.84 15.73 -3.59
CA ARG A 579 -6.91 16.71 -4.18
C ARG A 579 -5.63 16.94 -3.38
N ALA A 580 -5.75 17.16 -2.07
CA ALA A 580 -4.60 17.36 -1.18
C ALA A 580 -3.62 16.19 -1.22
N ASN A 581 -4.12 14.94 -1.24
CA ASN A 581 -3.30 13.74 -1.36
C ASN A 581 -2.60 13.64 -2.72
N ALA A 582 -3.26 14.04 -3.81
CA ALA A 582 -2.65 14.08 -5.14
C ALA A 582 -1.48 15.07 -5.20
N VAL A 583 -1.65 16.28 -4.65
CA VAL A 583 -0.60 17.30 -4.55
C VAL A 583 0.53 16.87 -3.60
N MET A 584 0.20 16.17 -2.50
CA MET A 584 1.20 15.60 -1.60
C MET A 584 2.08 14.61 -2.34
N LEU A 585 1.48 13.64 -3.04
CA LEU A 585 2.16 12.61 -3.83
C LEU A 585 3.04 13.23 -4.93
N ASP A 586 2.49 14.19 -5.69
CA ASP A 586 3.23 14.90 -6.76
C ASP A 586 4.58 15.45 -6.27
N SER A 587 4.61 16.04 -5.07
CA SER A 587 5.81 16.66 -4.50
C SER A 587 6.51 15.77 -3.45
N HIS A 588 6.14 14.49 -3.29
CA HIS A 588 6.73 13.59 -2.28
C HIS A 588 8.07 12.98 -2.70
N LYS A 589 9.00 12.82 -1.76
CA LYS A 589 10.39 12.37 -1.95
C LYS A 589 10.59 10.91 -2.39
N TRP A 590 9.54 10.09 -2.40
CA TRP A 590 9.55 8.73 -2.96
C TRP A 590 9.00 8.67 -4.39
N LEU A 591 8.53 9.80 -4.95
CA LEU A 591 8.05 9.95 -6.32
C LEU A 591 8.95 10.90 -7.17
N ASN A 592 9.95 11.54 -6.56
CA ASN A 592 10.83 12.55 -7.18
C ASN A 592 12.27 12.43 -6.62
N ASP A 593 13.31 12.71 -7.42
CA ASP A 593 14.71 12.78 -6.92
C ASP A 593 15.03 14.11 -6.21
N PHE A 594 14.25 14.44 -5.18
CA PHE A 594 14.55 15.58 -4.32
C PHE A 594 15.53 15.17 -3.22
N LYS A 595 16.52 16.00 -2.94
CA LYS A 595 17.50 15.77 -1.86
C LYS A 595 16.91 16.22 -0.51
N ASP A 596 17.57 15.86 0.58
CA ASP A 596 17.10 16.24 1.91
C ASP A 596 17.55 17.65 2.30
N GLY A 597 16.59 18.53 2.52
CA GLY A 597 16.78 19.92 2.91
C GLY A 597 16.10 20.27 4.24
N PRO A 598 16.16 21.55 4.66
CA PRO A 598 15.51 22.01 5.87
C PRO A 598 13.99 21.91 5.75
N LYS A 599 13.34 21.36 6.78
CA LYS A 599 11.86 21.33 6.88
C LYS A 599 11.29 22.76 6.92
N PRO A 600 10.08 22.99 6.37
CA PRO A 600 9.36 24.26 6.55
C PRO A 600 9.27 24.66 8.03
N GLN A 601 9.30 25.96 8.32
CA GLN A 601 9.23 26.50 9.67
C GLN A 601 7.90 27.23 9.89
N LEU A 602 7.15 26.86 10.93
CA LEU A 602 6.03 27.65 11.45
C LEU A 602 6.54 28.61 12.54
N LYS A 603 6.18 29.89 12.46
CA LYS A 603 6.43 30.90 13.50
C LYS A 603 5.16 31.72 13.69
N GLY A 604 4.41 31.42 14.76
CA GLY A 604 3.05 31.95 14.95
C GLY A 604 2.15 31.53 13.78
N SER A 605 1.58 32.51 13.07
CA SER A 605 0.75 32.27 11.87
C SER A 605 1.52 32.31 10.55
N VAL A 606 2.85 32.27 10.56
CA VAL A 606 3.69 32.37 9.35
C VAL A 606 4.45 31.07 9.09
N ILE A 607 4.24 30.48 7.91
CA ILE A 607 5.06 29.36 7.40
C ILE A 607 6.12 29.91 6.46
N MET A 608 7.34 29.38 6.54
CA MET A 608 8.46 29.71 5.65
C MET A 608 9.12 28.43 5.12
N ALA A 609 9.39 28.38 3.81
CA ALA A 609 10.16 27.32 3.17
C ALA A 609 10.99 27.87 2.00
N GLY A 610 12.29 27.61 1.98
CA GLY A 610 13.20 28.11 0.95
C GLY A 610 12.79 27.75 -0.49
N PRO A 611 12.43 26.48 -0.79
CA PRO A 611 11.96 26.06 -2.11
C PRO A 611 10.57 26.58 -2.51
N GLY A 612 9.84 27.19 -1.57
CA GLY A 612 8.44 27.60 -1.74
C GLY A 612 7.43 26.52 -1.35
N ILE A 613 6.34 26.94 -0.73
CA ILE A 613 5.33 26.10 -0.09
C ILE A 613 4.36 25.52 -1.15
N ARG A 614 4.26 24.20 -1.24
CA ARG A 614 3.38 23.49 -2.20
C ARG A 614 1.98 23.25 -1.66
N LEU A 615 1.90 22.81 -0.41
CA LEU A 615 0.66 22.36 0.24
C LEU A 615 0.72 22.71 1.72
N VAL A 616 -0.38 23.25 2.25
CA VAL A 616 -0.62 23.35 3.69
C VAL A 616 -1.96 22.71 3.98
N GLU A 617 -1.99 21.81 4.94
CA GLU A 617 -3.09 20.89 5.20
C GLU A 617 -3.43 20.87 6.69
N LEU A 618 -4.72 20.86 7.01
CA LEU A 618 -5.24 20.79 8.38
C LEU A 618 -6.02 19.50 8.58
N ARG A 619 -5.57 18.71 9.56
CA ARG A 619 -6.16 17.42 9.96
C ARG A 619 -6.71 17.49 11.38
N ASP A 620 -7.80 16.77 11.63
CA ASP A 620 -8.33 16.57 12.99
C ASP A 620 -7.56 15.47 13.76
N LEU A 621 -8.03 15.11 14.95
CA LEU A 621 -7.39 14.08 15.80
C LEU A 621 -7.37 12.67 15.19
N ASN A 622 -8.24 12.38 14.23
CA ASN A 622 -8.30 11.11 13.50
C ASN A 622 -7.49 11.17 12.18
N THR A 623 -6.67 12.21 12.04
CA THR A 623 -5.94 12.59 10.81
C THR A 623 -6.82 12.99 9.63
N LEU A 624 -8.14 13.17 9.81
CA LEU A 624 -9.05 13.50 8.72
C LEU A 624 -8.80 14.93 8.25
N THR A 625 -8.38 15.05 6.99
CA THR A 625 -8.15 16.32 6.30
C THR A 625 -9.46 17.08 6.15
N PHE A 626 -9.62 18.16 6.90
CA PHE A 626 -10.83 18.98 6.85
C PHE A 626 -10.67 20.23 5.98
N HIS A 627 -9.43 20.73 5.81
CA HIS A 627 -9.11 21.90 4.98
C HIS A 627 -7.67 21.82 4.41
N HIS A 628 -7.42 22.43 3.25
CA HIS A 628 -6.06 22.58 2.68
C HIS A 628 -5.96 23.81 1.76
N TRP A 629 -4.73 24.18 1.41
CA TRP A 629 -4.37 25.20 0.41
C TRP A 629 -3.19 24.69 -0.45
N GLU A 630 -3.25 24.85 -1.78
CA GLU A 630 -2.23 24.39 -2.73
C GLU A 630 -1.62 25.52 -3.58
N TRP A 631 -0.35 25.37 -4.00
CA TRP A 631 0.34 26.30 -4.91
C TRP A 631 1.15 25.54 -5.97
N LEU A 632 0.50 25.18 -7.09
CA LEU A 632 1.12 24.43 -8.19
C LEU A 632 1.88 25.28 -9.23
N GLY A 633 1.95 26.61 -9.04
CA GLY A 633 2.71 27.49 -9.93
C GLY A 633 4.21 27.15 -9.96
N ARG A 634 4.90 27.53 -11.05
CA ARG A 634 6.36 27.31 -11.21
C ARG A 634 7.24 27.98 -10.13
N LYS A 635 6.68 28.93 -9.38
CA LYS A 635 7.31 29.59 -8.24
C LYS A 635 6.31 29.63 -7.07
N PRO A 636 6.24 28.59 -6.22
CA PRO A 636 5.40 28.61 -5.02
C PRO A 636 5.90 29.66 -4.00
N PRO A 637 5.04 30.15 -3.09
CA PRO A 637 5.41 31.23 -2.17
C PRO A 637 6.41 30.75 -1.10
N PRO A 638 7.56 31.42 -0.90
CA PRO A 638 8.53 31.04 0.13
C PRO A 638 8.11 31.42 1.56
N VAL A 639 7.11 32.31 1.68
CA VAL A 639 6.52 32.75 2.95
C VAL A 639 5.00 32.80 2.78
N LEU A 640 4.27 32.26 3.75
CA LEU A 640 2.81 32.25 3.80
C LEU A 640 2.33 32.71 5.18
N HIS A 641 1.53 33.76 5.23
CA HIS A 641 0.66 34.02 6.38
C HIS A 641 -0.56 33.09 6.24
N VAL A 642 -0.71 32.13 7.16
CA VAL A 642 -1.76 31.10 7.07
C VAL A 642 -3.12 31.77 7.23
N PRO A 643 -4.03 31.69 6.24
CA PRO A 643 -5.27 32.46 6.24
C PRO A 643 -6.35 31.76 7.06
N TRP A 644 -6.17 31.70 8.40
CA TRP A 644 -7.05 30.98 9.33
C TRP A 644 -8.54 31.34 9.22
N ALA A 645 -8.85 32.60 8.90
CA ALA A 645 -10.21 33.08 8.68
C ALA A 645 -10.89 32.48 7.44
N SER A 646 -10.13 31.90 6.50
CA SER A 646 -10.67 31.21 5.31
C SER A 646 -11.07 29.75 5.56
N VAL A 647 -10.74 29.18 6.73
CA VAL A 647 -11.12 27.82 7.12
C VAL A 647 -12.62 27.82 7.48
N PRO A 648 -13.50 27.22 6.66
CA PRO A 648 -14.95 27.50 6.73
C PRO A 648 -15.64 26.79 7.90
N LYS A 649 -15.07 25.67 8.37
CA LYS A 649 -15.52 24.92 9.54
C LYS A 649 -14.30 24.32 10.23
N TRP A 650 -14.17 24.57 11.53
CA TRP A 650 -13.20 23.91 12.39
C TRP A 650 -13.84 22.67 13.04
N PRO A 651 -13.09 21.61 13.34
CA PRO A 651 -13.58 20.52 14.18
C PRO A 651 -13.90 21.03 15.60
N HIS A 652 -14.66 20.24 16.38
CA HIS A 652 -14.86 20.50 17.81
C HIS A 652 -13.65 20.09 18.67
N ASP A 653 -12.67 19.43 18.06
CA ASP A 653 -11.44 18.98 18.71
C ASP A 653 -10.60 20.16 19.21
N LYS A 654 -10.01 20.00 20.39
CA LYS A 654 -9.08 20.98 20.96
C LYS A 654 -7.71 21.01 20.26
N GLN A 655 -7.44 20.03 19.40
CA GLN A 655 -6.13 19.81 18.80
C GLN A 655 -6.30 19.59 17.30
N VAL A 656 -5.50 20.33 16.51
CA VAL A 656 -5.48 20.26 15.04
C VAL A 656 -4.04 20.06 14.60
N HIS A 657 -3.81 19.08 13.74
CA HIS A 657 -2.50 18.90 13.11
C HIS A 657 -2.37 19.81 11.90
N LEU A 658 -1.31 20.60 11.88
CA LEU A 658 -0.88 21.33 10.69
C LEU A 658 0.23 20.56 10.02
N LEU A 659 0.14 20.42 8.70
CA LEU A 659 1.15 19.76 7.90
C LEU A 659 1.46 20.64 6.69
N ALA A 660 2.76 20.86 6.40
CA ALA A 660 3.19 21.73 5.32
C ALA A 660 4.33 21.08 4.52
N LEU A 661 4.16 21.09 3.20
CA LEU A 661 5.08 20.52 2.21
C LEU A 661 5.65 21.63 1.33
N ASP A 662 6.94 21.60 1.03
CA ASP A 662 7.58 22.51 0.05
C ASP A 662 7.80 21.87 -1.33
N ALA A 663 8.36 22.64 -2.27
CA ALA A 663 8.62 22.22 -3.63
C ALA A 663 9.69 21.14 -3.81
N GLU A 664 10.42 20.78 -2.75
CA GLU A 664 11.43 19.71 -2.69
C GLU A 664 10.98 18.56 -1.78
N GLY A 665 9.69 18.54 -1.39
CA GLY A 665 9.11 17.51 -0.55
C GLY A 665 9.63 17.48 0.89
N ASN A 666 10.22 18.58 1.39
CA ASN A 666 10.53 18.70 2.80
C ASN A 666 9.22 18.95 3.58
N LEU A 667 9.02 18.19 4.66
CA LEU A 667 7.74 18.12 5.34
C LEU A 667 7.81 18.55 6.81
N LEU A 668 7.02 19.57 7.16
CA LEU A 668 6.70 19.96 8.52
C LEU A 668 5.42 19.23 8.97
N LYS A 669 5.44 18.72 10.19
CA LYS A 669 4.27 18.22 10.93
C LYS A 669 4.26 18.95 12.29
N ASP A 670 3.18 19.66 12.60
CA ASP A 670 3.03 20.48 13.80
C ASP A 670 1.64 20.27 14.44
N CYS A 671 1.45 20.71 15.68
CA CYS A 671 0.29 20.37 16.51
C CYS A 671 -0.27 21.58 17.26
N LEU A 672 -1.37 22.13 16.74
CA LEU A 672 -2.01 23.33 17.25
C LEU A 672 -2.97 22.97 18.39
N MET A 673 -2.70 23.48 19.60
CA MET A 673 -3.44 23.19 20.84
C MET A 673 -4.74 24.00 21.03
N ASN A 674 -5.12 24.81 20.05
CA ASN A 674 -6.36 25.58 19.99
C ASN A 674 -6.58 26.07 18.55
N LYS A 675 -7.78 26.54 18.23
CA LYS A 675 -7.99 27.39 17.04
C LYS A 675 -7.14 28.67 17.19
N PRO A 676 -6.26 29.01 16.24
CA PRO A 676 -5.58 30.31 16.22
C PRO A 676 -6.58 31.46 16.02
N LEU A 677 -6.34 32.56 16.75
CA LEU A 677 -7.15 33.78 16.73
C LEU A 677 -6.94 34.59 15.45
#